data_AF-A0A974DIV3-F1
#
_entry.id   AF-A0A974DIV3-F1
#
_cell.length_a   1.000
_cell.length_b   1.000
_cell.length_c   1.000
_cell.angle_alpha   90.00
_cell.angle_beta   90.00
_cell.angle_gamma   90.00
#
_symmetry.space_group_name_H-M   'P 1'
#
loop_
_entity.id
_entity.type
_entity.pdbx_description
1 polymer ?
#
loop_
_entity_poly.entity_id
_entity_poly.type
_entity_poly.pdbx_seq_one_letter_code
_entity_poly.pdbx_strand_id
1 'polypeptide(L)'
;MSRWAAILKLSDVYREKVMGLYSQELFTMEVRQYLASWIESQDWKQAARDPSLANFQFQNLLEHLDIEYRRFTQEQELLQQHNFRRSICGIQAEYQANPQKLAKIIQDLLMQEKQILSEAREVQHQTRHPAQVSIEIGRQREIEQHVIELKERVLSMDNEVKYLVDTWETFEFKNRNYNIVARSHPNDQHLKKKSDELQILLNELDRKRMELLDQIKSLLGLCETLVKFLQKELDEWLLKQKLACIGARKEMTLKLLQEWVTKTAECFFQLHSIFRNLPSQISYEDEPLKTYLPNLIKRLNELLSCLLQRSFVVDRQPIVAYLCKRPLVLKTSTAFSVRVRLLVNLPKLKDNMKVSFCVDKNPPKIKGYRKFNLLGTQNKVMEDLQGEGLVVDFKDLKLKEQKAGSGGKGGKGANEGSLSVMEELHLITFTMDFNYEDLKLKLETVTLPFVVISKNNHFGVAWASVLWFNLTSSDSKDLNFFSKPPMASWQLLKEALSWQFSCTTKRGLDADQLAMLGNKLCEETPREDSTVSWNKFCKENLPHVSFWVWFDAVLTLVKEHLENIWNDGHVMGFVSRKKEETLLKAEMSGTFLLRFSETVCGGITCTWVEQKDDGSYSIRSVQPYTMKELSCIPLTEIIRNYQLLVDENIPENPLKYCYPNIPKDEAFGPYYEQKPELTLKYEKYLQRKLIIVSTRQVDELESNLSPRMSENNDMDEWNCTIDDECLAGIAMNIDNIMINAESDPMLPVSPVD
;
A
#
# COMPACT_ATOMS: atom_id res chain seq x y z
N MET A 1 32.91 12.06 -3.46
CA MET A 1 31.45 11.97 -3.72
C MET A 1 30.78 13.02 -2.87
N SER A 2 29.88 13.82 -3.45
CA SER A 2 29.06 14.76 -2.65
C SER A 2 28.19 14.00 -1.66
N ARG A 3 27.86 14.63 -0.54
CA ARG A 3 26.87 14.12 0.43
C ARG A 3 25.53 13.86 -0.26
N TRP A 4 25.14 14.71 -1.21
CA TRP A 4 23.94 14.48 -2.02
C TRP A 4 23.98 13.15 -2.79
N ALA A 5 25.12 12.80 -3.40
CA ALA A 5 25.27 11.52 -4.09
C ALA A 5 25.19 10.32 -3.13
N ALA A 6 25.58 10.48 -1.85
CA ALA A 6 25.39 9.45 -0.84
C ALA A 6 23.92 9.31 -0.43
N ILE A 7 23.17 10.41 -0.36
CA ILE A 7 21.73 10.43 -0.07
C ILE A 7 20.93 9.72 -1.16
N LEU A 8 21.25 9.95 -2.43
CA LEU A 8 20.57 9.29 -3.56
C LEU A 8 20.71 7.76 -3.56
N LYS A 9 21.67 7.21 -2.81
CA LYS A 9 21.89 5.76 -2.66
C LYS A 9 21.17 5.16 -1.45
N LEU A 10 20.46 5.96 -0.66
CA LEU A 10 19.70 5.47 0.49
C LEU A 10 18.42 4.74 0.06
N SER A 11 17.90 3.89 0.95
CA SER A 11 16.59 3.26 0.75
C SER A 11 15.47 4.31 0.69
N ASP A 12 14.33 3.96 0.10
CA ASP A 12 13.20 4.88 -0.10
C ASP A 12 12.75 5.54 1.20
N VAL A 13 12.79 4.82 2.34
CA VAL A 13 12.40 5.36 3.65
C VAL A 13 13.22 6.59 4.06
N TYR A 14 14.53 6.57 3.84
CA TYR A 14 15.38 7.72 4.15
C TYR A 14 15.32 8.80 3.07
N ARG A 15 15.08 8.42 1.81
CA ARG A 15 14.84 9.39 0.74
C ARG A 15 13.56 10.19 0.99
N GLU A 16 12.49 9.57 1.46
CA GLU A 16 11.25 10.25 1.88
C GLU A 16 11.51 11.22 3.04
N LYS A 17 12.33 10.83 4.04
CA LYS A 17 12.75 11.77 5.11
C LYS A 17 13.46 12.99 4.52
N VAL A 18 14.36 12.79 3.57
CA VAL A 18 15.05 13.90 2.88
C VAL A 18 14.06 14.73 2.07
N MET A 19 13.11 14.13 1.34
CA MET A 19 12.06 14.88 0.64
C MET A 19 11.23 15.74 1.60
N GLY A 20 10.93 15.24 2.79
CA GLY A 20 10.28 16.00 3.85
C GLY A 20 11.04 17.28 4.24
N LEU A 21 12.37 17.26 4.26
CA LEU A 21 13.20 18.44 4.60
C LEU A 21 13.00 19.61 3.64
N TYR A 22 12.79 19.32 2.37
CA TYR A 22 12.67 20.32 1.29
C TYR A 22 11.21 20.65 0.94
N SER A 23 10.24 20.16 1.73
CA SER A 23 8.80 20.36 1.49
C SER A 23 8.29 21.75 1.89
N GLN A 24 9.04 22.47 2.73
CA GLN A 24 8.75 23.87 3.07
C GLN A 24 9.52 24.77 2.09
N GLU A 25 8.79 25.59 1.33
CA GLU A 25 9.19 26.23 0.04
C GLU A 25 10.40 27.21 0.06
N LEU A 26 11.19 27.25 1.12
CA LEU A 26 12.16 28.31 1.37
C LEU A 26 13.55 28.10 0.72
N PHE A 27 13.97 26.86 0.48
CA PHE A 27 15.18 26.50 -0.28
C PHE A 27 14.93 25.20 -1.05
N THR A 28 14.87 25.27 -2.38
CA THR A 28 14.37 24.16 -3.22
C THR A 28 15.37 23.01 -3.36
N MET A 29 14.86 21.77 -3.42
CA MET A 29 15.68 20.58 -3.67
C MET A 29 16.43 20.63 -5.01
N GLU A 30 15.88 21.30 -6.02
CA GLU A 30 16.50 21.47 -7.33
C GLU A 30 17.84 22.21 -7.22
N VAL A 31 17.84 23.35 -6.53
CA VAL A 31 19.06 24.12 -6.21
C VAL A 31 20.05 23.28 -5.41
N ARG A 32 19.56 22.54 -4.40
CA ARG A 32 20.38 21.64 -3.60
C ARG A 32 21.08 20.57 -4.44
N GLN A 33 20.39 20.01 -5.43
CA GLN A 33 20.87 18.91 -6.28
C GLN A 33 21.92 19.38 -7.28
N TYR A 34 21.63 20.42 -8.06
CA TYR A 34 22.55 20.86 -9.12
C TYR A 34 23.77 21.61 -8.58
N LEU A 35 23.62 22.33 -7.46
CA LEU A 35 24.74 23.00 -6.80
C LEU A 35 25.32 22.20 -5.63
N ALA A 36 25.09 20.88 -5.59
CA ALA A 36 25.42 20.06 -4.43
C ALA A 36 26.88 20.14 -3.98
N SER A 37 27.81 20.02 -4.93
CA SER A 37 29.25 20.08 -4.66
C SER A 37 29.68 21.44 -4.13
N TRP A 38 29.15 22.52 -4.71
CA TRP A 38 29.48 23.87 -4.30
C TRP A 38 28.91 24.18 -2.92
N ILE A 39 27.61 23.93 -2.69
CA ILE A 39 26.93 24.15 -1.41
C ILE A 39 27.67 23.41 -0.29
N GLU A 40 28.05 22.16 -0.50
CA GLU A 40 28.72 21.35 0.53
C GLU A 40 30.16 21.83 0.84
N SER A 41 30.78 22.59 -0.06
CA SER A 41 32.14 23.11 0.12
C SER A 41 32.21 24.43 0.91
N GLN A 42 31.08 25.12 1.12
CA GLN A 42 31.04 26.40 1.83
C GLN A 42 30.87 26.24 3.36
N ASP A 43 31.45 27.16 4.13
CA ASP A 43 31.26 27.23 5.58
C ASP A 43 29.99 28.01 5.96
N TRP A 44 28.84 27.37 5.79
CA TRP A 44 27.54 27.93 6.16
C TRP A 44 27.41 28.22 7.66
N LYS A 45 28.17 27.51 8.51
CA LYS A 45 28.15 27.71 9.96
C LYS A 45 28.78 29.04 10.35
N GLN A 46 29.88 29.42 9.70
CA GLN A 46 30.46 30.74 9.88
C GLN A 46 29.60 31.83 9.23
N ALA A 47 29.07 31.57 8.01
CA ALA A 47 28.18 32.51 7.33
C ALA A 47 26.90 32.82 8.12
N ALA A 48 26.33 31.85 8.83
CA ALA A 48 25.16 32.10 9.69
C ALA A 48 25.43 33.04 10.87
N ARG A 49 26.70 33.28 11.22
CA ARG A 49 27.13 34.14 12.34
C ARG A 49 27.72 35.48 11.90
N ASP A 50 28.30 35.53 10.71
CA ASP A 50 28.96 36.71 10.15
C ASP A 50 28.13 37.29 8.98
N PRO A 51 27.53 38.49 9.14
CA PRO A 51 26.71 39.11 8.10
C PRO A 51 27.47 39.38 6.79
N SER A 52 28.76 39.70 6.89
CA SER A 52 29.59 40.04 5.73
C SER A 52 29.87 38.81 4.88
N LEU A 53 30.21 37.70 5.54
CA LEU A 53 30.40 36.39 4.91
C LEU A 53 29.07 35.84 4.36
N ALA A 54 27.95 36.05 5.07
CA ALA A 54 26.63 35.67 4.58
C ALA A 54 26.27 36.37 3.28
N ASN A 55 26.51 37.68 3.20
CA ASN A 55 26.25 38.46 2.00
C ASN A 55 27.17 38.03 0.85
N PHE A 56 28.45 37.80 1.12
CA PHE A 56 29.39 37.27 0.13
C PHE A 56 28.95 35.90 -0.42
N GLN A 57 28.59 34.95 0.45
CA GLN A 57 28.13 33.63 0.06
C GLN A 57 26.79 33.66 -0.69
N PHE A 58 25.91 34.61 -0.34
CA PHE A 58 24.65 34.83 -1.05
C PHE A 58 24.87 35.32 -2.48
N GLN A 59 25.78 36.28 -2.70
CA GLN A 59 26.13 36.72 -4.06
C GLN A 59 26.74 35.57 -4.88
N ASN A 60 27.64 34.79 -4.29
CA ASN A 60 28.22 33.62 -4.98
C ASN A 60 27.16 32.57 -5.32
N LEU A 61 26.19 32.33 -4.44
CA LEU A 61 25.08 31.40 -4.72
C LEU A 61 24.27 31.88 -5.94
N LEU A 62 23.95 33.18 -6.02
CA LEU A 62 23.23 33.75 -7.16
C LEU A 62 24.04 33.61 -8.46
N GLU A 63 25.35 33.82 -8.42
CA GLU A 63 26.23 33.63 -9.58
C GLU A 63 26.22 32.17 -10.05
N HIS A 64 26.32 31.22 -9.13
CA HIS A 64 26.24 29.79 -9.46
C HIS A 64 24.87 29.38 -10.02
N LEU A 65 23.79 29.96 -9.51
CA LEU A 65 22.45 29.74 -10.06
C LEU A 65 22.32 30.30 -11.48
N ASP A 66 22.90 31.46 -11.76
CA ASP A 66 22.88 32.06 -13.10
C ASP A 66 23.72 31.25 -14.10
N ILE A 67 24.86 30.67 -13.67
CA ILE A 67 25.66 29.76 -14.50
C ILE A 67 24.85 28.52 -14.90
N GLU A 68 24.16 27.89 -13.96
CA GLU A 68 23.31 26.72 -14.24
C GLU A 68 22.11 27.10 -15.14
N TYR A 69 21.48 28.25 -14.89
CA TYR A 69 20.40 28.77 -15.73
C TYR A 69 20.85 28.98 -17.20
N ARG A 70 22.05 29.53 -17.41
CA ARG A 70 22.64 29.68 -18.75
C ARG A 70 22.93 28.33 -19.39
N ARG A 71 23.40 27.34 -18.63
CA ARG A 71 23.60 25.97 -19.13
C ARG A 71 22.30 25.35 -19.64
N PHE A 72 21.22 25.39 -18.85
CA PHE A 72 19.92 24.87 -19.28
C PHE A 72 19.35 25.59 -20.50
N THR A 73 19.64 26.88 -20.63
CA THR A 73 19.26 27.67 -21.81
C THR A 73 20.00 27.19 -23.07
N GLN A 74 21.29 26.83 -22.95
CA GLN A 74 22.07 26.26 -24.05
C GLN A 74 21.62 24.83 -24.42
N GLU A 75 21.26 24.02 -23.41
CA GLU A 75 20.81 22.64 -23.57
C GLU A 75 19.33 22.52 -23.97
N GLN A 76 18.60 23.64 -24.09
CA GLN A 76 17.16 23.70 -24.39
C GLN A 76 16.27 22.94 -23.38
N GLU A 77 16.70 22.82 -22.13
CA GLU A 77 15.93 22.21 -21.04
C GLU A 77 14.90 23.19 -20.46
N LEU A 78 13.77 23.37 -21.16
CA LEU A 78 12.73 24.35 -20.81
C LEU A 78 12.20 24.25 -19.37
N LEU A 79 12.01 23.03 -18.85
CA LEU A 79 11.45 22.82 -17.51
C LEU A 79 12.45 23.24 -16.42
N GLN A 80 13.70 22.82 -16.55
CA GLN A 80 14.79 23.14 -15.64
C GLN A 80 15.10 24.63 -15.68
N GLN A 81 15.08 25.22 -16.88
CA GLN A 81 15.21 26.66 -17.07
C GLN A 81 14.10 27.43 -16.32
N HIS A 82 12.84 27.02 -16.45
CA HIS A 82 11.72 27.63 -15.73
C HIS A 82 11.87 27.50 -14.21
N ASN A 83 12.20 26.30 -13.72
CA ASN A 83 12.33 26.03 -12.29
C ASN A 83 13.49 26.81 -11.67
N PHE A 84 14.67 26.83 -12.30
CA PHE A 84 15.81 27.62 -11.82
C PHE A 84 15.52 29.11 -11.82
N ARG A 85 14.82 29.63 -12.84
CA ARG A 85 14.38 31.03 -12.84
C ARG A 85 13.47 31.33 -11.65
N ARG A 86 12.51 30.44 -11.35
CA ARG A 86 11.62 30.59 -10.19
C ARG A 86 12.42 30.57 -8.88
N SER A 87 13.36 29.64 -8.74
CA SER A 87 14.21 29.54 -7.53
C SER A 87 15.11 30.76 -7.34
N ILE A 88 15.70 31.31 -8.41
CA ILE A 88 16.47 32.56 -8.35
C ILE A 88 15.59 33.71 -7.84
N CYS A 89 14.42 33.91 -8.45
CA CYS A 89 13.51 34.99 -8.04
C CYS A 89 13.03 34.81 -6.59
N GLY A 90 12.69 33.59 -6.18
CA GLY A 90 12.24 33.30 -4.82
C GLY A 90 13.33 33.53 -3.76
N ILE A 91 14.56 33.06 -4.02
CA ILE A 91 15.71 33.24 -3.12
C ILE A 91 16.06 34.74 -3.01
N GLN A 92 16.05 35.48 -4.11
CA GLN A 92 16.30 36.92 -4.09
C GLN A 92 15.23 37.67 -3.29
N ALA A 93 13.95 37.42 -3.57
CA ALA A 93 12.84 38.13 -2.92
C ALA A 93 12.83 37.96 -1.40
N GLU A 94 13.10 36.75 -0.91
CA GLU A 94 13.00 36.43 0.52
C GLU A 94 14.28 36.76 1.31
N TYR A 95 15.47 36.62 0.71
CA TYR A 95 16.73 36.67 1.47
C TYR A 95 17.67 37.80 1.13
N GLN A 96 17.39 38.61 0.10
CA GLN A 96 18.25 39.74 -0.26
C GLN A 96 18.37 40.76 0.89
N ALA A 97 17.31 40.96 1.68
CA ALA A 97 17.34 41.84 2.85
C ALA A 97 18.08 41.24 4.06
N ASN A 98 18.11 39.90 4.17
CA ASN A 98 18.79 39.21 5.27
C ASN A 98 19.42 37.87 4.82
N PRO A 99 20.61 37.91 4.19
CA PRO A 99 21.32 36.72 3.74
C PRO A 99 21.69 35.72 4.85
N GLN A 100 21.83 36.18 6.10
CA GLN A 100 22.14 35.30 7.23
C GLN A 100 21.03 34.29 7.51
N LYS A 101 19.77 34.66 7.27
CA LYS A 101 18.61 33.76 7.39
C LYS A 101 18.77 32.56 6.44
N LEU A 102 19.16 32.81 5.20
CA LEU A 102 19.41 31.75 4.21
C LEU A 102 20.60 30.87 4.62
N ALA A 103 21.70 31.48 5.07
CA ALA A 103 22.87 30.73 5.52
C ALA A 103 22.52 29.77 6.67
N LYS A 104 21.67 30.20 7.61
CA LYS A 104 21.17 29.37 8.70
C LYS A 104 20.29 28.23 8.19
N ILE A 105 19.36 28.50 7.27
CA ILE A 105 18.51 27.46 6.66
C ILE A 105 19.35 26.40 5.96
N ILE A 106 20.32 26.81 5.12
CA ILE A 106 21.20 25.87 4.44
C ILE A 106 21.99 25.06 5.47
N GLN A 107 22.58 25.69 6.49
CA GLN A 107 23.29 24.99 7.56
C GLN A 107 22.41 23.93 8.23
N ASP A 108 21.17 24.27 8.60
CA ASP A 108 20.25 23.38 9.30
C ASP A 108 19.84 22.20 8.41
N LEU A 109 19.56 22.44 7.12
CA LEU A 109 19.30 21.39 6.13
C LEU A 109 20.50 20.44 5.97
N LEU A 110 21.70 21.00 5.82
CA LEU A 110 22.93 20.21 5.70
C LEU A 110 23.21 19.38 6.97
N MET A 111 22.83 19.88 8.14
CA MET A 111 22.97 19.17 9.41
C MET A 111 21.98 18.01 9.52
N GLN A 112 20.71 18.25 9.18
CA GLN A 112 19.66 17.22 9.17
C GLN A 112 19.95 16.11 8.15
N GLU A 113 20.44 16.47 6.95
CA GLU A 113 20.95 15.48 5.98
C GLU A 113 22.05 14.58 6.56
N LYS A 114 22.97 15.17 7.33
CA LYS A 114 24.06 14.42 7.96
C LYS A 114 23.52 13.47 9.04
N GLN A 115 22.52 13.90 9.80
CA GLN A 115 21.84 13.07 10.80
C GLN A 115 21.11 11.89 10.16
N ILE A 116 20.37 12.11 9.07
CA ILE A 116 19.71 11.05 8.31
C ILE A 116 20.73 10.03 7.80
N LEU A 117 21.88 10.49 7.30
CA LEU A 117 22.95 9.60 6.84
C LEU A 117 23.58 8.80 7.99
N SER A 118 23.75 9.36 9.19
CA SER A 118 24.22 8.60 10.34
C SER A 118 23.18 7.57 10.81
N GLU A 119 21.91 7.95 10.89
CA GLU A 119 20.81 7.03 11.21
C GLU A 119 20.77 5.85 10.22
N ALA A 120 20.91 6.12 8.93
CA ALA A 120 20.93 5.07 7.91
C ALA A 120 22.12 4.11 8.07
N ARG A 121 23.29 4.62 8.49
CA ARG A 121 24.50 3.80 8.75
C ARG A 121 24.34 2.97 10.03
N GLU A 122 23.79 3.55 11.09
CA GLU A 122 23.56 2.85 12.35
C GLU A 122 22.55 1.71 12.18
N VAL A 123 21.47 1.94 11.42
CA VAL A 123 20.50 0.89 11.08
C VAL A 123 21.13 -0.19 10.20
N GLN A 124 22.02 0.15 9.27
CA GLN A 124 22.79 -0.86 8.52
C GLN A 124 23.69 -1.72 9.43
N HIS A 125 24.20 -1.16 10.52
CA HIS A 125 25.04 -1.89 11.48
C HIS A 125 24.26 -2.71 12.52
N GLN A 126 23.08 -2.24 12.94
CA GLN A 126 22.24 -2.94 13.93
C GLN A 126 21.32 -3.99 13.31
N THR A 127 20.93 -3.82 12.05
CA THR A 127 19.99 -4.72 11.38
C THR A 127 20.74 -5.83 10.64
N ARG A 128 20.92 -6.99 11.29
CA ARG A 128 21.20 -8.27 10.60
C ARG A 128 20.00 -8.76 9.76
N HIS A 129 19.46 -7.91 8.87
CA HIS A 129 18.55 -8.30 7.78
C HIS A 129 19.17 -8.40 6.35
N PRO A 130 20.51 -8.50 6.13
CA PRO A 130 21.04 -8.63 4.76
C PRO A 130 20.79 -10.00 4.13
N ALA A 131 20.41 -11.03 4.91
CA ALA A 131 20.26 -12.39 4.39
C ALA A 131 19.08 -12.52 3.39
N GLN A 132 17.89 -12.00 3.71
CA GLN A 132 16.72 -12.18 2.85
C GLN A 132 16.82 -11.37 1.55
N VAL A 133 17.27 -10.12 1.61
CA VAL A 133 17.46 -9.28 0.41
C VAL A 133 18.59 -9.83 -0.48
N SER A 134 19.68 -10.34 0.11
CA SER A 134 20.77 -10.98 -0.65
C SER A 134 20.32 -12.29 -1.32
N ILE A 135 19.48 -13.08 -0.64
CA ILE A 135 18.89 -14.31 -1.21
C ILE A 135 17.92 -13.97 -2.35
N GLU A 136 17.07 -12.95 -2.19
CA GLU A 136 16.13 -12.49 -3.22
C GLU A 136 16.89 -12.02 -4.47
N ILE A 137 17.88 -11.13 -4.31
CA ILE A 137 18.73 -10.66 -5.42
C ILE A 137 19.53 -11.81 -6.07
N GLY A 138 19.97 -12.80 -5.28
CA GLY A 138 20.65 -13.99 -5.79
C GLY A 138 19.74 -14.82 -6.70
N ARG A 139 18.51 -15.07 -6.27
CA ARG A 139 17.52 -15.84 -7.03
C ARG A 139 17.04 -15.12 -8.28
N GLN A 140 16.85 -13.80 -8.21
CA GLN A 140 16.47 -13.00 -9.38
C GLN A 140 17.55 -13.08 -10.49
N ARG A 141 18.84 -13.03 -10.10
CA ARG A 141 19.96 -13.21 -11.04
C ARG A 141 20.01 -14.61 -11.65
N GLU A 142 19.70 -15.64 -10.86
CA GLU A 142 19.62 -17.03 -11.35
C GLU A 142 18.53 -17.20 -12.42
N ILE A 143 17.34 -16.62 -12.21
CA ILE A 143 16.26 -16.63 -13.20
C ILE A 143 16.70 -15.91 -14.48
N GLU A 144 17.29 -14.72 -14.35
CA GLU A 144 17.75 -13.94 -15.49
C GLU A 144 18.80 -14.71 -16.31
N GLN A 145 19.75 -15.38 -15.65
CA GLN A 145 20.75 -16.22 -16.30
C GLN A 145 20.10 -17.37 -17.07
N HIS A 146 19.13 -18.07 -16.48
CA HIS A 146 18.42 -19.16 -17.17
C HIS A 146 17.53 -18.67 -18.33
N VAL A 147 16.96 -17.47 -18.24
CA VAL A 147 16.22 -16.86 -19.37
C VAL A 147 17.16 -16.55 -20.54
N ILE A 148 18.36 -16.02 -20.25
CA ILE A 148 19.38 -15.75 -21.27
C ILE A 148 19.86 -17.06 -21.90
N GLU A 149 20.21 -18.05 -21.07
CA GLU A 149 20.63 -19.38 -21.51
C GLU A 149 19.57 -20.05 -22.40
N LEU A 150 18.28 -19.98 -22.01
CA LEU A 150 17.19 -20.51 -22.80
C LEU A 150 17.16 -19.87 -24.19
N LYS A 151 17.24 -18.54 -24.26
CA LYS A 151 17.20 -17.79 -25.52
C LYS A 151 18.35 -18.18 -26.45
N GLU A 152 19.56 -18.29 -25.91
CA GLU A 152 20.75 -18.70 -26.68
C GLU A 152 20.62 -20.12 -27.23
N ARG A 153 20.14 -21.07 -26.40
CA ARG A 153 19.93 -22.46 -26.81
C ARG A 153 18.81 -22.60 -27.84
N VAL A 154 17.71 -21.86 -27.74
CA VAL A 154 16.65 -21.84 -28.75
C VAL A 154 17.19 -21.33 -30.09
N LEU A 155 17.98 -20.25 -30.08
CA LEU A 155 18.60 -19.71 -31.29
C LEU A 155 19.60 -20.69 -31.92
N SER A 156 20.43 -21.36 -31.12
CA SER A 156 21.35 -22.40 -31.60
C SER A 156 20.58 -23.53 -32.28
N MET A 157 19.51 -24.01 -31.64
CA MET A 157 18.71 -25.10 -32.17
C MET A 157 18.00 -24.72 -33.48
N ASP A 158 17.49 -23.49 -33.61
CA ASP A 158 16.91 -23.00 -34.86
C ASP A 158 17.93 -23.01 -36.02
N ASN A 159 19.18 -22.61 -35.76
CA ASN A 159 20.25 -22.66 -36.74
C ASN A 159 20.64 -24.10 -37.10
N GLU A 160 20.70 -25.00 -36.12
CA GLU A 160 20.99 -26.42 -36.36
C GLU A 160 19.89 -27.11 -37.18
N VAL A 161 18.62 -26.77 -36.91
CA VAL A 161 17.49 -27.26 -37.71
C VAL A 161 17.60 -26.77 -39.14
N LYS A 162 17.89 -25.48 -39.38
CA LYS A 162 18.10 -24.94 -40.73
C LYS A 162 19.23 -25.67 -41.47
N TYR A 163 20.36 -25.87 -40.81
CA TYR A 163 21.48 -26.64 -41.38
C TYR A 163 21.07 -28.08 -41.74
N LEU A 164 20.28 -28.73 -40.87
CA LEU A 164 19.81 -30.08 -41.11
C LEU A 164 18.84 -30.14 -42.31
N VAL A 165 17.98 -29.14 -42.47
CA VAL A 165 17.09 -28.99 -43.62
C VAL A 165 17.90 -28.80 -44.91
N ASP A 166 18.88 -27.90 -44.94
CA ASP A 166 19.72 -27.65 -46.12
C ASP A 166 20.51 -28.92 -46.53
N THR A 167 21.01 -29.66 -45.53
CA THR A 167 21.72 -30.93 -45.73
C THR A 167 20.78 -32.01 -46.28
N TRP A 168 19.54 -32.05 -45.78
CA TRP A 168 18.51 -32.96 -46.25
C TRP A 168 18.10 -32.67 -47.70
N GLU A 169 17.87 -31.40 -48.04
CA GLU A 169 17.57 -30.98 -49.42
C GLU A 169 18.72 -31.33 -50.39
N THR A 170 19.97 -31.16 -49.93
CA THR A 170 21.17 -31.55 -50.69
C THR A 170 21.20 -33.07 -50.92
N PHE A 171 20.86 -33.86 -49.89
CA PHE A 171 20.75 -35.32 -50.01
C PHE A 171 19.66 -35.71 -51.01
N GLU A 172 18.45 -35.15 -50.89
CA GLU A 172 17.34 -35.41 -51.80
C GLU A 172 17.72 -35.10 -53.25
N PHE A 173 18.36 -33.95 -53.50
CA PHE A 173 18.83 -33.57 -54.83
C PHE A 173 19.83 -34.59 -55.39
N LYS A 174 20.85 -34.96 -54.60
CA LYS A 174 21.84 -35.97 -55.01
C LYS A 174 21.22 -37.34 -55.24
N ASN A 175 20.27 -37.75 -54.40
CA ASN A 175 19.57 -39.03 -54.51
C ASN A 175 18.66 -39.09 -55.75
N ARG A 176 17.92 -38.02 -56.05
CA ARG A 176 17.14 -37.92 -57.30
C ARG A 176 18.02 -38.03 -58.53
N ASN A 177 19.15 -37.32 -58.56
CA ASN A 177 20.12 -37.41 -59.65
C ASN A 177 20.72 -38.82 -59.78
N TYR A 178 21.09 -39.46 -58.67
CA TYR A 178 21.56 -40.83 -58.64
C TYR A 178 20.54 -41.80 -59.25
N ASN A 179 19.26 -41.71 -58.83
CA ASN A 179 18.19 -42.56 -59.35
C ASN A 179 17.95 -42.39 -60.86
N ILE A 180 18.08 -41.17 -61.39
CA ILE A 180 17.98 -40.91 -62.84
C ILE A 180 19.14 -41.57 -63.59
N VAL A 181 20.38 -41.39 -63.10
CA VAL A 181 21.58 -41.97 -63.73
C VAL A 181 21.57 -43.50 -63.64
N ALA A 182 21.20 -44.07 -62.50
CA ALA A 182 21.12 -45.52 -62.30
C ALA A 182 20.10 -46.19 -63.23
N ARG A 183 18.98 -45.52 -63.52
CA ARG A 183 17.98 -46.01 -64.50
C ARG A 183 18.44 -45.87 -65.94
N SER A 184 19.19 -44.82 -66.26
CA SER A 184 19.58 -44.49 -67.63
C SER A 184 20.88 -45.21 -68.07
N HIS A 185 21.81 -45.45 -67.14
CA HIS A 185 23.12 -46.04 -67.41
C HIS A 185 23.53 -47.05 -66.31
N PRO A 186 22.97 -48.27 -66.30
CA PRO A 186 23.14 -49.23 -65.19
C PRO A 186 24.57 -49.74 -65.00
N ASN A 187 25.41 -49.69 -66.04
CA ASN A 187 26.80 -50.18 -66.03
C ASN A 187 27.84 -49.08 -65.76
N ASP A 188 27.43 -47.88 -65.35
CA ASP A 188 28.36 -46.80 -65.01
C ASP A 188 29.21 -47.18 -63.79
N GLN A 189 30.53 -47.28 -63.98
CA GLN A 189 31.51 -47.65 -62.94
C GLN A 189 31.52 -46.66 -61.76
N HIS A 190 31.01 -45.44 -61.95
CA HIS A 190 30.93 -44.42 -60.90
C HIS A 190 29.69 -44.54 -60.00
N LEU A 191 28.71 -45.40 -60.32
CA LEU A 191 27.49 -45.57 -59.51
C LEU A 191 27.79 -46.03 -58.08
N LYS A 192 28.73 -46.95 -57.91
CA LYS A 192 29.11 -47.45 -56.58
C LYS A 192 29.67 -46.33 -55.69
N LYS A 193 30.57 -45.51 -56.25
CA LYS A 193 31.13 -44.34 -55.54
C LYS A 193 30.05 -43.32 -55.15
N LYS A 194 29.11 -43.02 -56.05
CA LYS A 194 27.98 -42.13 -55.77
C LYS A 194 27.03 -42.70 -54.69
N SER A 195 26.83 -44.01 -54.67
CA SER A 195 26.06 -44.70 -53.63
C SER A 195 26.74 -44.61 -52.26
N ASP A 196 28.06 -44.80 -52.21
CA ASP A 196 28.83 -44.66 -50.95
C ASP A 196 28.79 -43.22 -50.42
N GLU A 197 28.91 -42.22 -51.30
CA GLU A 197 28.78 -40.80 -50.94
C GLU A 197 27.38 -40.45 -50.39
N LEU A 198 26.32 -41.03 -50.96
CA LEU A 198 24.95 -40.87 -50.45
C LEU A 198 24.76 -41.53 -49.08
N GLN A 199 25.34 -42.72 -48.87
CA GLN A 199 25.26 -43.40 -47.58
C GLN A 199 25.99 -42.65 -46.47
N ILE A 200 27.15 -42.04 -46.76
CA ILE A 200 27.87 -41.18 -45.82
C ILE A 200 27.00 -39.99 -45.40
N LEU A 201 26.35 -39.33 -46.37
CA LEU A 201 25.48 -38.18 -46.12
C LEU A 201 24.25 -38.58 -45.30
N LEU A 202 23.66 -39.75 -45.56
CA LEU A 202 22.55 -40.28 -44.78
C LEU A 202 22.95 -40.58 -43.33
N ASN A 203 24.10 -41.22 -43.11
CA ASN A 203 24.63 -41.48 -41.77
C ASN A 203 24.92 -40.19 -40.99
N GLU A 204 25.38 -39.13 -41.68
CA GLU A 204 25.59 -37.81 -41.08
C GLU A 204 24.27 -37.18 -40.64
N LEU A 205 23.23 -37.26 -41.48
CA LEU A 205 21.88 -36.81 -41.17
C LEU A 205 21.30 -37.55 -39.95
N ASP A 206 21.41 -38.88 -39.90
CA ASP A 206 20.95 -39.69 -38.77
C ASP A 206 21.64 -39.28 -37.45
N ARG A 207 22.97 -39.14 -37.47
CA ARG A 207 23.73 -38.69 -36.30
C ARG A 207 23.26 -37.31 -35.84
N LYS A 208 23.09 -36.36 -36.76
CA LYS A 208 22.66 -35.00 -36.45
C LYS A 208 21.23 -34.95 -35.91
N ARG A 209 20.33 -35.81 -36.38
CA ARG A 209 18.97 -35.94 -35.83
C ARG A 209 18.96 -36.44 -34.39
N MET A 210 19.82 -37.42 -34.07
CA MET A 210 19.95 -37.92 -32.71
C MET A 210 20.53 -36.84 -31.77
N GLU A 211 21.55 -36.11 -32.21
CA GLU A 211 22.10 -34.95 -31.49
C GLU A 211 21.00 -33.91 -31.21
N LEU A 212 20.21 -33.56 -32.23
CA LEU A 212 19.08 -32.63 -32.11
C LEU A 212 18.04 -33.13 -31.11
N LEU A 213 17.68 -34.42 -31.14
CA LEU A 213 16.73 -35.01 -30.18
C LEU A 213 17.21 -34.87 -28.73
N ASP A 214 18.49 -35.09 -28.48
CA ASP A 214 19.05 -34.98 -27.13
C ASP A 214 19.15 -33.52 -26.67
N GLN A 215 19.49 -32.60 -27.58
CA GLN A 215 19.40 -31.16 -27.31
C GLN A 215 17.98 -30.74 -26.96
N ILE A 216 16.97 -31.19 -27.71
CA ILE A 216 15.56 -30.91 -27.42
C ILE A 216 15.19 -31.38 -26.01
N LYS A 217 15.55 -32.61 -25.64
CA LYS A 217 15.27 -33.14 -24.29
C LYS A 217 15.94 -32.30 -23.20
N SER A 218 17.20 -31.92 -23.41
CA SER A 218 17.95 -31.06 -22.47
C SER A 218 17.28 -29.68 -22.33
N LEU A 219 16.86 -29.09 -23.45
CA LEU A 219 16.23 -27.78 -23.51
C LEU A 219 14.86 -27.78 -22.84
N LEU A 220 14.06 -28.85 -23.00
CA LEU A 220 12.81 -29.02 -22.27
C LEU A 220 13.03 -29.17 -20.74
N GLY A 221 14.15 -29.78 -20.32
CA GLY A 221 14.55 -29.81 -18.92
C GLY A 221 14.83 -28.41 -18.36
N LEU A 222 15.51 -27.56 -19.13
CA LEU A 222 15.72 -26.15 -18.77
C LEU A 222 14.39 -25.38 -18.68
N CYS A 223 13.48 -25.60 -19.64
CA CYS A 223 12.14 -25.02 -19.64
C CYS A 223 11.35 -25.36 -18.37
N GLU A 224 11.39 -26.63 -17.94
CA GLU A 224 10.76 -27.08 -16.69
C GLU A 224 11.29 -26.38 -15.45
N THR A 225 12.61 -26.29 -15.33
CA THR A 225 13.27 -25.61 -14.20
C THR A 225 12.87 -24.13 -14.17
N LEU A 226 12.89 -23.46 -15.32
CA LEU A 226 12.53 -22.05 -15.41
C LEU A 226 11.06 -21.80 -15.07
N VAL A 227 10.13 -22.65 -15.55
CA VAL A 227 8.70 -22.55 -15.17
C VAL A 227 8.51 -22.67 -13.66
N LYS A 228 9.22 -23.59 -12.99
CA LYS A 228 9.16 -23.74 -11.52
C LYS A 228 9.67 -22.49 -10.79
N PHE A 229 10.77 -21.90 -11.25
CA PHE A 229 11.30 -20.68 -10.65
C PHE A 229 10.36 -19.48 -10.84
N LEU A 230 9.83 -19.30 -12.04
CA LEU A 230 8.85 -18.24 -12.31
C LEU A 230 7.55 -18.41 -11.50
N GLN A 231 7.11 -19.65 -11.31
CA GLN A 231 5.94 -19.93 -10.46
C GLN A 231 6.18 -19.53 -9.00
N LYS A 232 7.37 -19.80 -8.46
CA LYS A 232 7.73 -19.43 -7.09
C LYS A 232 7.79 -17.91 -6.90
N GLU A 233 8.40 -17.18 -7.83
CA GLU A 233 8.41 -15.71 -7.81
C GLU A 233 7.01 -15.13 -7.88
N LEU A 234 6.14 -15.72 -8.71
CA LEU A 234 4.75 -15.33 -8.79
C LEU A 234 3.99 -15.58 -7.47
N ASP A 235 4.20 -16.72 -6.81
CA ASP A 235 3.56 -17.01 -5.52
C ASP A 235 4.02 -16.03 -4.43
N GLU A 236 5.30 -15.68 -4.41
CA GLU A 236 5.82 -14.66 -3.50
C GLU A 236 5.23 -13.28 -3.80
N TRP A 237 5.09 -12.90 -5.08
CA TRP A 237 4.42 -11.66 -5.46
C TRP A 237 2.93 -11.66 -5.07
N LEU A 238 2.21 -12.76 -5.25
CA LEU A 238 0.80 -12.89 -4.83
C LEU A 238 0.67 -12.75 -3.31
N LEU A 239 1.58 -13.33 -2.53
CA LEU A 239 1.63 -13.15 -1.08
C LEU A 239 1.93 -11.69 -0.70
N LYS A 240 2.84 -11.02 -1.41
CA LYS A 240 3.12 -9.59 -1.21
C LYS A 240 1.88 -8.75 -1.53
N GLN A 241 1.14 -9.06 -2.61
CA GLN A 241 -0.11 -8.38 -2.99
C GLN A 241 -1.18 -8.54 -1.90
N LYS A 242 -1.35 -9.76 -1.41
CA LYS A 242 -2.30 -10.12 -0.35
C LYS A 242 -2.06 -9.27 0.91
N LEU A 243 -0.81 -9.13 1.33
CA LEU A 243 -0.44 -8.31 2.48
C LEU A 243 -0.50 -6.80 2.20
N ALA A 244 -0.14 -6.37 0.98
CA ALA A 244 -0.26 -4.97 0.57
C ALA A 244 -1.73 -4.51 0.56
N CYS A 245 -2.68 -5.40 0.23
CA CYS A 245 -4.11 -5.11 0.30
C CYS A 245 -4.57 -4.73 1.70
N ILE A 246 -3.89 -5.19 2.76
CA ILE A 246 -4.19 -4.86 4.16
C ILE A 246 -3.21 -3.84 4.76
N GLY A 247 -2.39 -3.19 3.94
CA GLY A 247 -1.56 -2.05 4.33
C GLY A 247 -0.06 -2.32 4.48
N ALA A 248 0.43 -3.52 4.16
CA ALA A 248 1.87 -3.75 4.17
C ALA A 248 2.58 -2.89 3.11
N ARG A 249 3.62 -2.14 3.50
CA ARG A 249 4.47 -1.38 2.57
C ARG A 249 5.43 -2.34 1.85
N LYS A 250 4.99 -2.91 0.74
CA LYS A 250 5.81 -3.77 -0.12
C LYS A 250 5.87 -3.23 -1.54
N GLU A 251 7.00 -3.40 -2.22
CA GLU A 251 7.11 -3.11 -3.64
C GLU A 251 6.26 -4.14 -4.42
N MET A 252 5.36 -3.62 -5.26
CA MET A 252 4.33 -4.42 -5.95
C MET A 252 4.53 -4.49 -7.47
N THR A 253 5.67 -4.03 -7.98
CA THR A 253 5.91 -3.99 -9.44
C THR A 253 5.92 -5.39 -10.05
N LEU A 254 5.20 -5.56 -11.16
CA LEU A 254 5.20 -6.78 -11.97
C LEU A 254 6.19 -6.71 -13.12
N LYS A 255 6.91 -5.59 -13.32
CA LYS A 255 7.72 -5.34 -14.52
C LYS A 255 8.75 -6.44 -14.77
N LEU A 256 9.53 -6.80 -13.76
CA LEU A 256 10.59 -7.80 -13.88
C LEU A 256 10.03 -9.21 -14.14
N LEU A 257 8.99 -9.60 -13.40
CA LEU A 257 8.32 -10.88 -13.60
C LEU A 257 7.66 -10.98 -14.98
N GLN A 258 7.03 -9.90 -15.44
CA GLN A 258 6.45 -9.80 -16.78
C GLN A 258 7.51 -9.94 -17.86
N GLU A 259 8.68 -9.31 -17.68
CA GLU A 259 9.80 -9.43 -18.61
C GLU A 259 10.29 -10.88 -18.73
N TRP A 260 10.56 -11.56 -17.60
CA TRP A 260 11.01 -12.95 -17.61
C TRP A 260 9.96 -13.91 -18.18
N VAL A 261 8.69 -13.75 -17.78
CA VAL A 261 7.58 -14.57 -18.30
C VAL A 261 7.40 -14.35 -19.79
N THR A 262 7.48 -13.09 -20.28
CA THR A 262 7.35 -12.77 -21.70
C THR A 262 8.49 -13.38 -22.52
N LYS A 263 9.75 -13.17 -22.13
CA LYS A 263 10.92 -13.75 -22.83
C LYS A 263 10.88 -15.27 -22.85
N THR A 264 10.44 -15.89 -21.75
CA THR A 264 10.28 -17.35 -21.66
C THR A 264 9.18 -17.83 -22.61
N ALA A 265 8.03 -17.16 -22.63
CA ALA A 265 6.93 -17.51 -23.53
C ALA A 265 7.32 -17.34 -25.01
N GLU A 266 8.07 -16.28 -25.37
CA GLU A 266 8.61 -16.10 -26.72
C GLU A 266 9.47 -17.29 -27.14
N CYS A 267 10.40 -17.72 -26.27
CA CYS A 267 11.22 -18.89 -26.52
C CYS A 267 10.35 -20.15 -26.67
N PHE A 268 9.36 -20.35 -25.81
CA PHE A 268 8.50 -21.55 -25.89
C PHE A 268 7.68 -21.59 -27.18
N PHE A 269 7.15 -20.45 -27.65
CA PHE A 269 6.44 -20.39 -28.93
C PHE A 269 7.38 -20.58 -30.13
N GLN A 270 8.62 -20.09 -30.07
CA GLN A 270 9.63 -20.39 -31.08
C GLN A 270 9.93 -21.89 -31.15
N LEU A 271 10.15 -22.54 -30.00
CA LEU A 271 10.32 -23.99 -29.90
C LEU A 271 9.12 -24.75 -30.47
N HIS A 272 7.90 -24.29 -30.15
CA HIS A 272 6.67 -24.91 -30.63
C HIS A 272 6.60 -24.87 -32.16
N SER A 273 6.94 -23.72 -32.76
CA SER A 273 7.03 -23.56 -34.21
C SER A 273 8.10 -24.48 -34.82
N ILE A 274 9.31 -24.53 -34.23
CA ILE A 274 10.41 -25.40 -34.71
C ILE A 274 9.96 -26.87 -34.71
N PHE A 275 9.42 -27.36 -33.59
CA PHE A 275 9.03 -28.76 -33.46
C PHE A 275 7.88 -29.14 -34.39
N ARG A 276 6.94 -28.21 -34.63
CA ARG A 276 5.81 -28.47 -35.53
C ARG A 276 6.26 -28.60 -36.99
N ASN A 277 7.25 -27.83 -37.43
CA ASN A 277 7.68 -27.79 -38.83
C ASN A 277 8.72 -28.88 -39.16
N LEU A 278 9.41 -29.42 -38.16
CA LEU A 278 10.46 -30.41 -38.32
C LEU A 278 10.04 -31.69 -39.10
N PRO A 279 8.88 -32.34 -38.82
CA PRO A 279 8.46 -33.54 -39.53
C PRO A 279 8.25 -33.33 -41.03
N SER A 280 7.69 -32.18 -41.41
CA SER A 280 7.39 -31.85 -42.81
C SER A 280 8.63 -31.55 -43.64
N GLN A 281 9.76 -31.23 -43.00
CA GLN A 281 10.95 -30.77 -43.69
C GLN A 281 11.97 -31.90 -43.95
N ILE A 282 11.91 -33.03 -43.23
CA ILE A 282 13.06 -33.96 -43.12
C ILE A 282 12.67 -35.48 -43.25
N SER A 283 11.41 -35.81 -43.57
CA SER A 283 10.84 -37.17 -43.41
C SER A 283 11.32 -38.26 -44.42
N TYR A 284 11.62 -39.48 -43.90
CA TYR A 284 11.60 -40.79 -44.61
C TYR A 284 10.90 -41.91 -43.81
N GLU A 285 10.75 -43.12 -44.38
CA GLU A 285 9.84 -44.18 -43.88
C GLU A 285 10.20 -44.77 -42.49
N ASP A 286 11.48 -44.89 -42.12
CA ASP A 286 11.91 -45.54 -40.85
C ASP A 286 12.66 -44.57 -39.89
N GLU A 287 11.94 -43.62 -39.27
CA GLU A 287 12.60 -42.50 -38.58
C GLU A 287 12.32 -42.36 -37.07
N PRO A 288 13.36 -42.20 -36.22
CA PRO A 288 13.23 -41.90 -34.79
C PRO A 288 12.42 -40.62 -34.50
N LEU A 289 12.52 -39.59 -35.34
CA LEU A 289 11.81 -38.32 -35.17
C LEU A 289 10.28 -38.51 -35.17
N LYS A 290 9.74 -39.41 -36.00
CA LYS A 290 8.30 -39.71 -36.04
C LYS A 290 7.79 -40.32 -34.73
N THR A 291 8.65 -41.08 -34.04
CA THR A 291 8.30 -41.78 -32.80
C THR A 291 8.43 -40.88 -31.57
N TYR A 292 9.52 -40.12 -31.44
CA TYR A 292 9.82 -39.37 -30.22
C TYR A 292 9.26 -37.95 -30.20
N LEU A 293 9.24 -37.25 -31.34
CA LEU A 293 8.87 -35.84 -31.41
C LEU A 293 7.43 -35.52 -30.96
N PRO A 294 6.40 -36.35 -31.25
CA PRO A 294 5.05 -36.08 -30.75
C PRO A 294 4.96 -35.97 -29.23
N ASN A 295 5.72 -36.80 -28.50
CA ASN A 295 5.77 -36.75 -27.04
C ASN A 295 6.49 -35.50 -26.53
N LEU A 296 7.53 -35.05 -27.24
CA LEU A 296 8.28 -33.82 -26.91
C LEU A 296 7.42 -32.57 -27.14
N ILE A 297 6.65 -32.53 -28.24
CA ILE A 297 5.67 -31.46 -28.52
C ILE A 297 4.60 -31.42 -27.41
N LYS A 298 4.06 -32.59 -27.04
CA LYS A 298 3.08 -32.68 -25.95
C LYS A 298 3.64 -32.10 -24.64
N ARG A 299 4.87 -32.49 -24.27
CA ARG A 299 5.56 -31.98 -23.08
C ARG A 299 5.75 -30.46 -23.14
N LEU A 300 6.16 -29.91 -24.28
CA LEU A 300 6.27 -28.45 -24.46
C LEU A 300 4.91 -27.75 -24.29
N ASN A 301 3.85 -28.31 -24.85
CA ASN A 301 2.50 -27.77 -24.75
C ASN A 301 1.96 -27.78 -23.30
N GLU A 302 2.30 -28.81 -22.52
CA GLU A 302 2.00 -28.86 -21.09
C GLU A 302 2.73 -27.72 -20.34
N LEU A 303 4.01 -27.47 -20.66
CA LEU A 303 4.79 -26.37 -20.06
C LEU A 303 4.25 -24.98 -20.45
N LEU A 304 3.92 -24.78 -21.73
CA LEU A 304 3.24 -23.58 -22.22
C LEU A 304 1.92 -23.35 -21.48
N SER A 305 1.11 -24.40 -21.33
CA SER A 305 -0.16 -24.33 -20.63
C SER A 305 0.01 -23.92 -19.17
N CYS A 306 0.98 -24.53 -18.47
CA CYS A 306 1.32 -24.19 -17.08
C CYS A 306 1.78 -22.74 -16.93
N LEU A 307 2.64 -22.26 -17.84
CA LEU A 307 3.12 -20.87 -17.85
C LEU A 307 1.96 -19.89 -18.09
N LEU A 308 1.15 -20.15 -19.12
CA LEU A 308 0.04 -19.28 -19.53
C LEU A 308 -1.05 -19.19 -18.46
N GLN A 309 -1.49 -20.32 -17.89
CA GLN A 309 -2.51 -20.35 -16.83
C GLN A 309 -2.10 -19.51 -15.61
N ARG A 310 -0.83 -19.58 -15.23
CA ARG A 310 -0.28 -18.83 -14.09
C ARG A 310 -0.01 -17.37 -14.43
N SER A 311 0.24 -17.04 -15.68
CA SER A 311 0.53 -15.67 -16.14
C SER A 311 -0.68 -14.74 -16.15
N PHE A 312 -1.91 -15.28 -16.08
CA PHE A 312 -3.14 -14.48 -16.02
C PHE A 312 -3.50 -14.17 -14.56
N VAL A 313 -3.36 -12.91 -14.15
CA VAL A 313 -3.42 -12.49 -12.75
C VAL A 313 -4.35 -11.29 -12.56
N VAL A 314 -4.88 -11.14 -11.34
CA VAL A 314 -5.52 -9.91 -10.89
C VAL A 314 -4.42 -9.00 -10.35
N ASP A 315 -4.05 -7.94 -11.08
CA ASP A 315 -2.97 -7.03 -10.65
C ASP A 315 -3.47 -5.93 -9.71
N ARG A 316 -4.74 -5.52 -9.84
CA ARG A 316 -5.44 -4.63 -8.92
C ARG A 316 -6.71 -5.28 -8.40
N GLN A 317 -6.72 -5.59 -7.12
CA GLN A 317 -7.87 -6.17 -6.42
C GLN A 317 -9.06 -5.19 -6.37
N PRO A 318 -10.30 -5.70 -6.21
CA PRO A 318 -11.51 -4.87 -6.17
C PRO A 318 -11.43 -3.73 -5.16
N ILE A 319 -11.62 -2.50 -5.63
CA ILE A 319 -11.58 -1.29 -4.80
C ILE A 319 -12.59 -0.24 -5.28
N VAL A 320 -13.29 0.38 -4.33
CA VAL A 320 -14.22 1.49 -4.58
C VAL A 320 -13.42 2.77 -4.78
N ALA A 321 -13.56 3.39 -5.95
CA ALA A 321 -12.94 4.69 -6.22
C ALA A 321 -13.52 5.72 -5.23
N TYR A 322 -12.66 6.48 -4.56
CA TYR A 322 -12.97 7.64 -3.71
C TYR A 322 -13.33 7.44 -2.22
N LEU A 323 -13.72 6.26 -1.74
CA LEU A 323 -14.22 6.15 -0.36
C LEU A 323 -13.21 5.65 0.69
N CYS A 324 -12.18 4.88 0.31
CA CYS A 324 -11.20 4.39 1.28
C CYS A 324 -9.96 3.76 0.60
N LYS A 325 -8.80 3.77 1.28
CA LYS A 325 -7.62 2.95 0.94
C LYS A 325 -7.78 1.47 1.39
N ARG A 326 -9.02 0.97 1.54
CA ARG A 326 -9.34 -0.36 2.09
C ARG A 326 -10.01 -1.20 0.99
N PRO A 327 -9.24 -1.94 0.18
CA PRO A 327 -9.78 -2.78 -0.88
C PRO A 327 -10.59 -3.95 -0.31
N LEU A 328 -11.28 -4.72 -1.18
CA LEU A 328 -12.00 -5.95 -0.81
C LEU A 328 -13.19 -5.78 0.15
N VAL A 329 -13.60 -4.54 0.44
CA VAL A 329 -14.91 -4.25 1.05
C VAL A 329 -15.75 -3.50 0.03
N LEU A 330 -16.76 -4.16 -0.52
CA LEU A 330 -17.59 -3.61 -1.59
C LEU A 330 -18.98 -3.31 -1.08
N LYS A 331 -19.51 -2.13 -1.43
CA LYS A 331 -20.89 -1.76 -1.12
C LYS A 331 -21.80 -2.06 -2.31
N THR A 332 -22.97 -2.64 -2.03
CA THR A 332 -23.99 -2.86 -3.06
C THR A 332 -24.35 -1.56 -3.78
N SER A 333 -24.60 -1.66 -5.09
CA SER A 333 -24.91 -0.54 -5.99
C SER A 333 -23.85 0.57 -6.09
N THR A 334 -22.69 0.41 -5.45
CA THR A 334 -21.57 1.36 -5.53
C THR A 334 -20.59 0.92 -6.60
N ALA A 335 -20.07 1.88 -7.37
CA ALA A 335 -19.10 1.61 -8.42
C ALA A 335 -17.74 1.22 -7.83
N PHE A 336 -17.12 0.17 -8.35
CA PHE A 336 -15.77 -0.26 -8.01
C PHE A 336 -14.97 -0.59 -9.27
N SER A 337 -13.65 -0.72 -9.09
CA SER A 337 -12.72 -1.07 -10.15
C SER A 337 -11.92 -2.31 -9.79
N VAL A 338 -11.55 -3.08 -10.80
CA VAL A 338 -10.69 -4.26 -10.71
C VAL A 338 -9.91 -4.38 -12.01
N ARG A 339 -8.66 -4.78 -11.94
CA ARG A 339 -7.80 -4.92 -13.12
C ARG A 339 -7.18 -6.30 -13.17
N VAL A 340 -7.18 -6.88 -14.36
CA VAL A 340 -6.49 -8.13 -14.68
C VAL A 340 -5.41 -7.89 -15.71
N ARG A 341 -4.42 -8.77 -15.70
CA ARG A 341 -3.21 -8.67 -16.51
C ARG A 341 -2.79 -10.04 -17.02
N LEU A 342 -2.31 -10.08 -18.25
CA LEU A 342 -1.54 -11.21 -18.77
C LEU A 342 -0.05 -10.86 -18.74
N LEU A 343 0.74 -11.59 -17.96
CA LEU A 343 2.19 -11.37 -17.87
C LEU A 343 2.93 -11.75 -19.17
N VAL A 344 2.32 -12.56 -20.02
CA VAL A 344 2.83 -12.86 -21.38
C VAL A 344 2.44 -11.69 -22.29
N ASN A 345 3.32 -10.71 -22.43
CA ASN A 345 3.08 -9.49 -23.21
C ASN A 345 3.63 -9.60 -24.63
N LEU A 346 2.96 -10.40 -25.49
CA LEU A 346 3.32 -10.52 -26.90
C LEU A 346 2.54 -9.52 -27.75
N PRO A 347 3.19 -8.73 -28.64
CA PRO A 347 2.50 -7.75 -29.48
C PRO A 347 1.34 -8.33 -30.32
N LYS A 348 1.47 -9.58 -30.78
CA LYS A 348 0.45 -10.28 -31.57
C LYS A 348 -0.83 -10.64 -30.79
N LEU A 349 -0.79 -10.62 -29.46
CA LEU A 349 -1.94 -10.92 -28.60
C LEU A 349 -2.82 -9.68 -28.36
N LYS A 350 -2.31 -8.48 -28.67
CA LYS A 350 -3.05 -7.22 -28.54
C LYS A 350 -4.34 -7.29 -29.35
N ASP A 351 -5.42 -6.79 -28.78
CA ASP A 351 -6.76 -6.69 -29.38
C ASP A 351 -7.46 -8.02 -29.73
N ASN A 352 -6.79 -9.16 -29.55
CA ASN A 352 -7.30 -10.49 -29.92
C ASN A 352 -7.91 -11.26 -28.73
N MET A 353 -7.61 -10.83 -27.51
CA MET A 353 -7.96 -11.56 -26.29
C MET A 353 -9.08 -10.86 -25.53
N LYS A 354 -10.21 -11.54 -25.34
CA LYS A 354 -11.39 -11.01 -24.67
C LYS A 354 -11.56 -11.63 -23.29
N VAL A 355 -11.64 -10.79 -22.27
CA VAL A 355 -11.85 -11.19 -20.88
C VAL A 355 -13.31 -10.99 -20.50
N SER A 356 -13.88 -12.01 -19.86
CA SER A 356 -15.20 -11.98 -19.22
C SER A 356 -15.07 -12.25 -17.71
N PHE A 357 -16.12 -11.97 -16.94
CA PHE A 357 -16.13 -12.26 -15.50
C PHE A 357 -17.44 -12.90 -15.03
N CYS A 358 -17.39 -13.57 -13.88
CA CYS A 358 -18.56 -13.97 -13.11
C CYS A 358 -18.27 -13.91 -11.61
N VAL A 359 -19.30 -13.68 -10.80
CA VAL A 359 -19.22 -13.71 -9.32
C VAL A 359 -19.61 -15.09 -8.83
N ASP A 360 -18.86 -15.60 -7.85
CA ASP A 360 -19.13 -16.85 -7.16
C ASP A 360 -19.45 -18.01 -8.12
N LYS A 361 -18.55 -18.23 -9.09
CA LYS A 361 -18.68 -19.31 -10.09
C LYS A 361 -18.96 -20.67 -9.44
N ASN A 362 -18.32 -20.93 -8.31
CA ASN A 362 -18.49 -22.11 -7.47
C ASN A 362 -18.86 -21.67 -6.05
N PRO A 363 -20.14 -21.33 -5.77
CA PRO A 363 -20.53 -20.78 -4.48
C PRO A 363 -20.49 -21.87 -3.38
N PRO A 364 -20.16 -21.50 -2.13
CA PRO A 364 -20.15 -22.44 -1.02
C PRO A 364 -21.58 -22.93 -0.70
N LYS A 365 -21.69 -24.15 -0.18
CA LYS A 365 -22.96 -24.76 0.23
C LYS A 365 -23.38 -24.31 1.64
N ILE A 366 -23.28 -23.02 1.93
CA ILE A 366 -23.70 -22.43 3.21
C ILE A 366 -25.18 -22.06 3.13
N LYS A 367 -25.96 -22.42 4.16
CA LYS A 367 -27.37 -22.01 4.26
C LYS A 367 -27.45 -20.48 4.38
N GLY A 368 -28.23 -19.86 3.48
CA GLY A 368 -28.40 -18.41 3.45
C GLY A 368 -27.31 -17.63 2.72
N TYR A 369 -26.38 -18.30 2.00
CA TYR A 369 -25.35 -17.63 1.21
C TYR A 369 -25.96 -16.69 0.16
N ARG A 370 -25.68 -15.39 0.26
CA ARG A 370 -26.23 -14.38 -0.65
C ARG A 370 -25.58 -14.49 -2.03
N LYS A 371 -26.36 -14.17 -3.07
CA LYS A 371 -25.89 -14.18 -4.46
C LYS A 371 -25.95 -12.78 -5.04
N PHE A 372 -24.95 -12.45 -5.84
CA PHE A 372 -24.84 -11.13 -6.45
C PHE A 372 -24.70 -11.22 -7.97
N ASN A 373 -25.35 -10.28 -8.64
CA ASN A 373 -25.11 -9.98 -10.04
C ASN A 373 -24.11 -8.85 -10.15
N LEU A 374 -23.17 -9.00 -11.08
CA LEU A 374 -22.17 -7.99 -11.37
C LEU A 374 -22.58 -7.23 -12.63
N LEU A 375 -22.95 -5.97 -12.45
CA LEU A 375 -23.38 -5.04 -13.49
C LEU A 375 -22.16 -4.27 -14.01
N GLY A 376 -22.10 -4.08 -15.33
CA GLY A 376 -21.00 -3.40 -16.00
C GLY A 376 -20.75 -3.99 -17.38
N THR A 377 -19.63 -3.59 -18.00
CA THR A 377 -19.20 -4.12 -19.30
C THR A 377 -18.71 -5.56 -19.12
N GLN A 378 -19.55 -6.53 -19.47
CA GLN A 378 -19.31 -7.96 -19.23
C GLN A 378 -18.08 -8.52 -19.93
N ASN A 379 -17.71 -7.92 -21.07
CA ASN A 379 -16.55 -8.36 -21.81
C ASN A 379 -15.72 -7.17 -22.26
N LYS A 380 -14.41 -7.26 -22.06
CA LYS A 380 -13.46 -6.25 -22.52
C LYS A 380 -12.26 -6.93 -23.17
N VAL A 381 -11.67 -6.24 -24.14
CA VAL A 381 -10.49 -6.71 -24.87
C VAL A 381 -9.22 -6.30 -24.09
N MET A 382 -8.19 -7.14 -24.13
CA MET A 382 -6.88 -6.80 -23.58
C MET A 382 -6.17 -5.76 -24.44
N GLU A 383 -5.76 -4.67 -23.79
CA GLU A 383 -5.08 -3.54 -24.41
C GLU A 383 -3.78 -3.25 -23.67
N ASP A 384 -2.82 -2.66 -24.38
CA ASP A 384 -1.58 -2.16 -23.77
C ASP A 384 -1.81 -0.74 -23.24
N LEU A 385 -2.15 -0.64 -21.96
CA LEU A 385 -2.40 0.64 -21.31
C LEU A 385 -1.07 1.24 -20.83
N GLN A 386 -0.67 2.37 -21.43
CA GLN A 386 0.43 3.22 -20.95
C GLN A 386 1.79 2.51 -20.80
N GLY A 387 2.07 1.48 -21.60
CA GLY A 387 3.31 0.72 -21.52
C GLY A 387 3.38 -0.21 -20.31
N GLU A 388 2.26 -0.44 -19.63
CA GLU A 388 2.18 -1.45 -18.58
C GLU A 388 2.10 -2.87 -19.17
N GLY A 389 1.73 -3.07 -20.44
CA GLY A 389 1.52 -4.39 -21.05
C GLY A 389 0.05 -4.79 -21.12
N LEU A 390 -0.24 -6.04 -21.46
CA LEU A 390 -1.60 -6.52 -21.72
C LEU A 390 -2.46 -6.55 -20.46
N VAL A 391 -3.41 -5.62 -20.37
CA VAL A 391 -4.31 -5.46 -19.21
C VAL A 391 -5.74 -5.24 -19.63
N VAL A 392 -6.66 -5.53 -18.71
CA VAL A 392 -8.06 -5.11 -18.79
C VAL A 392 -8.43 -4.40 -17.50
N ASP A 393 -8.78 -3.13 -17.61
CA ASP A 393 -9.26 -2.32 -16.48
C ASP A 393 -10.79 -2.28 -16.49
N PHE A 394 -11.43 -3.05 -15.61
CA PHE A 394 -12.86 -3.02 -15.40
C PHE A 394 -13.22 -1.93 -14.41
N LYS A 395 -13.44 -0.72 -14.93
CA LYS A 395 -13.97 0.43 -14.19
C LYS A 395 -15.51 0.37 -14.13
N ASP A 396 -16.05 1.01 -13.10
CA ASP A 396 -17.50 1.23 -12.90
C ASP A 396 -18.35 -0.05 -12.79
N LEU A 397 -17.77 -1.11 -12.26
CA LEU A 397 -18.50 -2.33 -11.91
C LEU A 397 -19.41 -2.08 -10.70
N LYS A 398 -20.59 -2.69 -10.67
CA LYS A 398 -21.54 -2.59 -9.54
C LYS A 398 -22.10 -3.95 -9.15
N LEU A 399 -22.19 -4.22 -7.85
CA LEU A 399 -22.84 -5.42 -7.33
C LEU A 399 -24.31 -5.16 -7.01
N LYS A 400 -25.20 -6.04 -7.48
CA LYS A 400 -26.63 -6.04 -7.15
C LYS A 400 -27.03 -7.38 -6.57
N GLU A 401 -27.59 -7.36 -5.36
CA GLU A 401 -28.06 -8.57 -4.68
C GLU A 401 -29.22 -9.21 -5.46
N GLN A 402 -29.15 -10.53 -5.63
CA GLN A 402 -30.24 -11.33 -6.19
C GLN A 402 -31.28 -11.57 -5.09
N LYS A 403 -32.44 -10.90 -5.18
CA LYS A 403 -33.56 -11.24 -4.31
C LYS A 403 -34.04 -12.65 -4.65
N ALA A 404 -34.07 -13.53 -3.66
CA ALA A 404 -34.61 -14.87 -3.82
C ALA A 404 -36.06 -14.76 -4.34
N GLY A 405 -36.34 -15.38 -5.48
CA GLY A 405 -37.68 -15.44 -6.04
C GLY A 405 -38.56 -16.39 -5.23
N SER A 406 -39.21 -15.87 -4.20
CA SER A 406 -40.45 -16.44 -3.67
C SER A 406 -41.51 -15.34 -3.67
N GLY A 407 -42.54 -15.52 -4.51
CA GLY A 407 -43.76 -14.75 -4.42
C GLY A 407 -44.44 -15.02 -3.08
N GLY A 408 -45.00 -13.97 -2.48
CA GLY A 408 -45.85 -14.08 -1.29
C GLY A 408 -45.38 -13.21 -0.13
N LYS A 409 -46.31 -12.36 0.33
CA LYS A 409 -46.24 -11.50 1.50
C LYS A 409 -45.46 -12.11 2.68
N GLY A 410 -44.53 -11.34 3.24
CA GLY A 410 -44.18 -11.41 4.66
C GLY A 410 -43.40 -12.63 5.14
N GLY A 411 -42.33 -13.04 4.45
CA GLY A 411 -41.41 -14.08 4.95
C GLY A 411 -40.31 -13.53 5.87
N LYS A 412 -40.64 -13.14 7.11
CA LYS A 412 -39.65 -13.10 8.21
C LYS A 412 -39.26 -14.55 8.51
N GLY A 413 -38.18 -15.07 7.93
CA GLY A 413 -37.73 -16.44 8.26
C GLY A 413 -36.65 -17.10 7.37
N ALA A 414 -36.17 -16.46 6.29
CA ALA A 414 -35.12 -17.04 5.44
C ALA A 414 -33.69 -16.51 5.73
N ASN A 415 -33.53 -15.57 6.65
CA ASN A 415 -32.30 -14.79 6.85
C ASN A 415 -31.45 -15.18 8.07
N GLU A 416 -31.67 -16.35 8.69
CA GLU A 416 -30.66 -16.90 9.62
C GLU A 416 -29.59 -17.65 8.83
N GLY A 417 -28.71 -16.88 8.18
CA GLY A 417 -27.45 -17.39 7.67
C GLY A 417 -26.53 -17.77 8.82
N SER A 418 -25.75 -18.84 8.66
CA SER A 418 -24.80 -19.29 9.70
C SER A 418 -23.64 -18.30 9.94
N LEU A 419 -23.42 -17.36 9.03
CA LEU A 419 -22.36 -16.35 9.07
C LEU A 419 -22.97 -14.95 8.99
N SER A 420 -22.31 -13.98 9.63
CA SER A 420 -22.66 -12.57 9.52
C SER A 420 -22.45 -12.07 8.08
N VAL A 421 -23.24 -11.08 7.66
CA VAL A 421 -23.07 -10.34 6.38
C VAL A 421 -21.65 -9.79 6.21
N MET A 422 -20.95 -9.50 7.31
CA MET A 422 -19.59 -8.96 7.33
C MET A 422 -18.50 -10.04 7.24
N GLU A 423 -18.87 -11.31 7.44
CA GLU A 423 -17.98 -12.48 7.41
C GLU A 423 -18.20 -13.35 6.15
N GLU A 424 -19.29 -13.11 5.41
CA GLU A 424 -19.55 -13.80 4.15
C GLU A 424 -18.61 -13.30 3.05
N LEU A 425 -17.83 -14.24 2.49
CA LEU A 425 -16.83 -13.97 1.47
C LEU A 425 -17.34 -14.32 0.07
N HIS A 426 -16.93 -13.51 -0.90
CA HIS A 426 -17.25 -13.66 -2.32
C HIS A 426 -15.99 -13.51 -3.18
N LEU A 427 -16.01 -14.06 -4.40
CA LEU A 427 -14.93 -13.90 -5.37
C LEU A 427 -15.44 -13.55 -6.76
N ILE A 428 -14.61 -12.84 -7.53
CA ILE A 428 -14.85 -12.63 -8.96
C ILE A 428 -13.86 -13.51 -9.72
N THR A 429 -14.39 -14.36 -10.59
CA THR A 429 -13.63 -15.17 -11.53
C THR A 429 -13.58 -14.46 -12.87
N PHE A 430 -12.39 -14.27 -13.41
CA PHE A 430 -12.17 -13.77 -14.77
C PHE A 430 -11.77 -14.93 -15.67
N THR A 431 -12.33 -14.98 -16.87
CA THR A 431 -12.02 -16.01 -17.86
C THR A 431 -11.70 -15.41 -19.21
N MET A 432 -10.74 -16.02 -19.90
CA MET A 432 -10.27 -15.61 -21.21
C MET A 432 -10.03 -16.84 -22.08
N ASP A 433 -10.58 -16.85 -23.29
CA ASP A 433 -10.27 -17.87 -24.28
C ASP A 433 -9.00 -17.43 -25.03
N PHE A 434 -7.88 -18.06 -24.70
CA PHE A 434 -6.58 -17.83 -25.30
C PHE A 434 -6.44 -18.65 -26.58
N ASN A 435 -6.07 -17.99 -27.68
CA ASN A 435 -5.87 -18.62 -28.97
C ASN A 435 -4.66 -18.00 -29.69
N TYR A 436 -3.56 -18.74 -29.79
CA TYR A 436 -2.33 -18.27 -30.44
C TYR A 436 -1.47 -19.45 -30.92
N GLU A 437 -0.96 -19.40 -32.17
CA GLU A 437 -0.10 -20.44 -32.79
C GLU A 437 -0.66 -21.87 -32.60
N ASP A 438 -1.96 -22.06 -32.91
CA ASP A 438 -2.76 -23.28 -32.75
C ASP A 438 -2.98 -23.79 -31.32
N LEU A 439 -2.43 -23.10 -30.31
CA LEU A 439 -2.70 -23.38 -28.91
C LEU A 439 -3.99 -22.69 -28.46
N LYS A 440 -4.99 -23.50 -28.10
CA LYS A 440 -6.28 -23.05 -27.57
C LYS A 440 -6.41 -23.45 -26.11
N LEU A 441 -6.53 -22.47 -25.23
CA LEU A 441 -6.63 -22.66 -23.78
C LEU A 441 -7.69 -21.73 -23.19
N LYS A 442 -8.36 -22.17 -22.14
CA LYS A 442 -9.17 -21.29 -21.31
C LYS A 442 -8.37 -20.88 -20.09
N LEU A 443 -7.99 -19.61 -20.01
CA LEU A 443 -7.28 -19.05 -18.86
C LEU A 443 -8.30 -18.54 -17.85
N GLU A 444 -8.02 -18.75 -16.57
CA GLU A 444 -8.87 -18.34 -15.46
C GLU A 444 -8.03 -17.76 -14.33
N THR A 445 -8.49 -16.64 -13.76
CA THR A 445 -7.91 -16.05 -12.57
C THR A 445 -9.02 -15.53 -11.65
N VAL A 446 -8.73 -15.36 -10.37
CA VAL A 446 -9.72 -14.94 -9.37
C VAL A 446 -9.19 -13.81 -8.50
N THR A 447 -10.09 -12.96 -8.03
CA THR A 447 -9.77 -11.96 -7.00
C THR A 447 -9.46 -12.64 -5.67
N LEU A 448 -8.84 -11.89 -4.76
CA LEU A 448 -8.92 -12.24 -3.35
C LEU A 448 -10.39 -12.18 -2.89
N PRO A 449 -10.76 -12.94 -1.85
CA PRO A 449 -12.10 -12.89 -1.30
C PRO A 449 -12.41 -11.52 -0.74
N PHE A 450 -13.60 -11.02 -1.03
CA PHE A 450 -14.09 -9.72 -0.60
C PHE A 450 -15.42 -9.85 0.14
N VAL A 451 -15.73 -8.85 0.94
CA VAL A 451 -16.98 -8.75 1.71
C VAL A 451 -17.93 -7.78 1.02
N VAL A 452 -19.23 -8.12 0.98
CA VAL A 452 -20.28 -7.26 0.40
C VAL A 452 -21.19 -6.69 1.49
N ILE A 453 -21.17 -5.37 1.64
CA ILE A 453 -21.98 -4.61 2.61
C ILE A 453 -23.12 -3.84 1.94
N SER A 454 -24.18 -3.56 2.69
CA SER A 454 -25.31 -2.72 2.23
C SER A 454 -25.31 -1.34 2.89
N LYS A 455 -24.81 -1.22 4.11
CA LYS A 455 -24.74 0.02 4.90
C LYS A 455 -23.29 0.36 5.23
N ASN A 456 -22.98 1.65 5.34
CA ASN A 456 -21.62 2.13 5.63
C ASN A 456 -21.18 1.80 7.06
N ASN A 457 -22.10 1.71 8.01
CA ASN A 457 -21.79 1.35 9.40
C ASN A 457 -21.19 -0.06 9.54
N HIS A 458 -21.43 -0.98 8.60
CA HIS A 458 -20.82 -2.31 8.58
C HIS A 458 -19.37 -2.31 8.07
N PHE A 459 -18.90 -1.19 7.53
CA PHE A 459 -17.62 -1.10 6.83
C PHE A 459 -16.42 -1.42 7.75
N GLY A 460 -16.40 -0.89 8.97
CA GLY A 460 -15.32 -1.12 9.93
C GLY A 460 -15.15 -2.60 10.26
N VAL A 461 -16.24 -3.29 10.58
CA VAL A 461 -16.22 -4.73 10.91
C VAL A 461 -15.93 -5.59 9.67
N ALA A 462 -16.49 -5.25 8.50
CA ALA A 462 -16.16 -5.93 7.24
C ALA A 462 -14.66 -5.81 6.90
N TRP A 463 -14.05 -4.67 7.20
CA TRP A 463 -12.61 -4.49 7.05
C TRP A 463 -11.79 -5.39 7.99
N ALA A 464 -12.26 -5.65 9.22
CA ALA A 464 -11.63 -6.64 10.10
C ALA A 464 -11.65 -8.05 9.48
N SER A 465 -12.74 -8.45 8.83
CA SER A 465 -12.82 -9.74 8.16
C SER A 465 -11.83 -9.84 7.00
N VAL A 466 -11.70 -8.78 6.19
CA VAL A 466 -10.67 -8.70 5.14
C VAL A 466 -9.26 -8.79 5.75
N LEU A 467 -9.00 -8.06 6.83
CA LEU A 467 -7.71 -8.08 7.52
C LEU A 467 -7.36 -9.48 8.02
N TRP A 468 -8.30 -10.12 8.73
CA TRP A 468 -8.08 -11.44 9.31
C TRP A 468 -7.86 -12.51 8.25
N PHE A 469 -8.73 -12.57 7.23
CA PHE A 469 -8.58 -13.50 6.11
C PHE A 469 -7.22 -13.36 5.44
N ASN A 470 -6.83 -12.13 5.12
CA ASN A 470 -5.60 -11.90 4.38
C ASN A 470 -4.34 -12.17 5.21
N LEU A 471 -4.42 -11.99 6.52
CA LEU A 471 -3.31 -12.23 7.44
C LEU A 471 -3.10 -13.72 7.72
N THR A 472 -4.16 -14.51 7.93
CA THR A 472 -4.04 -15.87 8.47
C THR A 472 -4.43 -16.99 7.52
N SER A 473 -5.12 -16.72 6.39
CA SER A 473 -5.53 -17.79 5.49
C SER A 473 -4.36 -18.39 4.72
N SER A 474 -4.26 -19.73 4.71
CA SER A 474 -3.33 -20.47 3.85
C SER A 474 -3.87 -20.62 2.42
N ASP A 475 -5.18 -20.72 2.25
CA ASP A 475 -5.85 -20.77 0.95
C ASP A 475 -6.44 -19.40 0.60
N SER A 476 -5.95 -18.82 -0.49
CA SER A 476 -6.42 -17.52 -0.99
C SER A 476 -7.84 -17.55 -1.55
N LYS A 477 -8.51 -18.72 -1.65
CA LYS A 477 -9.85 -18.87 -2.25
C LYS A 477 -10.89 -19.45 -1.29
N ASP A 478 -10.55 -19.64 -0.01
CA ASP A 478 -11.45 -20.27 0.96
C ASP A 478 -12.62 -19.35 1.35
N LEU A 479 -13.77 -19.54 0.70
CA LEU A 479 -15.00 -18.81 1.01
C LEU A 479 -15.68 -19.27 2.32
N ASN A 480 -15.28 -20.41 2.89
CA ASN A 480 -15.83 -20.93 4.15
C ASN A 480 -14.99 -20.55 5.38
N PHE A 481 -13.95 -19.74 5.20
CA PHE A 481 -12.93 -19.42 6.20
C PHE A 481 -13.50 -19.04 7.58
N PHE A 482 -14.53 -18.19 7.65
CA PHE A 482 -15.13 -17.74 8.91
C PHE A 482 -16.04 -18.77 9.60
N SER A 483 -16.25 -19.96 9.00
CA SER A 483 -16.89 -21.08 9.70
C SER A 483 -16.00 -21.64 10.80
N LYS A 484 -14.67 -21.57 10.64
CA LYS A 484 -13.68 -21.98 11.63
C LYS A 484 -12.39 -21.15 11.46
N PRO A 485 -12.42 -19.85 11.84
CA PRO A 485 -11.29 -18.97 11.61
C PRO A 485 -10.08 -19.42 12.46
N PRO A 486 -8.87 -19.51 11.87
CA PRO A 486 -7.66 -19.81 12.61
C PRO A 486 -7.32 -18.66 13.57
N MET A 487 -6.54 -18.98 14.60
CA MET A 487 -5.95 -17.97 15.48
C MET A 487 -4.77 -17.29 14.79
N ALA A 488 -4.61 -15.98 15.02
CA ALA A 488 -3.47 -15.21 14.53
C ALA A 488 -2.37 -15.20 15.58
N SER A 489 -1.10 -15.32 15.18
CA SER A 489 0.02 -15.04 16.09
C SER A 489 0.12 -13.54 16.34
N TRP A 490 0.56 -13.17 17.55
CA TRP A 490 0.80 -11.78 17.91
C TRP A 490 1.88 -11.15 17.03
N GLN A 491 2.89 -11.93 16.61
CA GLN A 491 3.91 -11.47 15.67
C GLN A 491 3.31 -10.95 14.36
N LEU A 492 2.36 -11.66 13.77
CA LEU A 492 1.70 -11.22 12.54
C LEU A 492 0.70 -10.08 12.81
N LEU A 493 -0.05 -10.18 13.90
CA LEU A 493 -1.10 -9.21 14.22
C LEU A 493 -0.53 -7.83 14.59
N LYS A 494 0.58 -7.76 15.35
CA LYS A 494 1.21 -6.50 15.73
C LYS A 494 1.69 -5.70 14.52
N GLU A 495 2.23 -6.37 13.51
CA GLU A 495 2.60 -5.74 12.23
C GLU A 495 1.38 -5.22 11.49
N ALA A 496 0.32 -6.03 11.36
CA ALA A 496 -0.91 -5.64 10.68
C ALA A 496 -1.60 -4.44 11.33
N LEU A 497 -1.61 -4.35 12.67
CA LEU A 497 -2.12 -3.19 13.41
C LEU A 497 -1.29 -1.94 13.12
N SER A 498 0.04 -2.05 13.12
CA SER A 498 0.94 -0.93 12.78
C SER A 498 0.76 -0.47 11.32
N TRP A 499 0.52 -1.41 10.39
CA TRP A 499 0.20 -1.08 9.00
C TRP A 499 -1.04 -0.20 8.88
N GLN A 500 -2.10 -0.44 9.66
CA GLN A 500 -3.32 0.37 9.62
C GLN A 500 -3.04 1.84 9.91
N PHE A 501 -2.19 2.12 10.90
CA PHE A 501 -1.75 3.48 11.23
C PHE A 501 -0.86 4.07 10.15
N SER A 502 0.12 3.31 9.66
CA SER A 502 1.11 3.80 8.68
C SER A 502 0.54 4.00 7.26
N CYS A 503 -0.62 3.42 6.94
CA CYS A 503 -1.32 3.66 5.67
C CYS A 503 -2.26 4.86 5.73
N THR A 504 -2.76 5.14 6.93
CA THR A 504 -3.70 6.23 7.21
C THR A 504 -2.98 7.53 7.54
N THR A 505 -1.82 7.43 8.19
CA THR A 505 -0.98 8.55 8.64
C THR A 505 0.46 8.35 8.16
N LYS A 506 1.38 9.26 8.49
CA LYS A 506 2.80 9.13 8.15
C LYS A 506 3.58 8.23 9.13
N ARG A 507 2.97 7.86 10.26
CA ARG A 507 3.60 7.10 11.37
C ARG A 507 2.83 5.83 11.72
N GLY A 508 3.55 4.72 11.92
CA GLY A 508 2.98 3.47 12.45
C GLY A 508 2.87 3.47 13.97
N LEU A 509 2.76 2.28 14.56
CA LEU A 509 2.81 2.08 16.01
C LEU A 509 4.22 1.72 16.46
N ASP A 510 4.65 2.30 17.59
CA ASP A 510 5.94 1.99 18.22
C ASP A 510 5.88 0.76 19.15
N ALA A 511 7.02 0.37 19.71
CA ALA A 511 7.13 -0.83 20.54
C ALA A 511 6.31 -0.75 21.84
N ASP A 512 6.23 0.43 22.48
CA ASP A 512 5.50 0.61 23.72
C ASP A 512 3.99 0.59 23.48
N GLN A 513 3.54 1.24 22.41
CA GLN A 513 2.15 1.21 21.95
C GLN A 513 1.71 -0.21 21.60
N LEU A 514 2.53 -0.96 20.86
CA LEU A 514 2.27 -2.36 20.53
C LEU A 514 2.26 -3.23 21.79
N ALA A 515 3.15 -3.01 22.75
CA ALA A 515 3.15 -3.76 24.01
C ALA A 515 1.85 -3.56 24.80
N MET A 516 1.33 -2.33 24.85
CA MET A 516 0.04 -2.04 25.49
C MET A 516 -1.12 -2.76 24.79
N LEU A 517 -1.18 -2.69 23.46
CA LEU A 517 -2.20 -3.38 22.66
C LEU A 517 -2.12 -4.90 22.81
N GLY A 518 -0.90 -5.45 22.86
CA GLY A 518 -0.66 -6.87 23.07
C GLY A 518 -1.15 -7.31 24.46
N ASN A 519 -0.88 -6.54 25.52
CA ASN A 519 -1.42 -6.82 26.85
C ASN A 519 -2.96 -6.73 26.90
N LYS A 520 -3.57 -5.90 26.04
CA LYS A 520 -5.04 -5.78 25.94
C LYS A 520 -5.68 -6.96 25.21
N LEU A 521 -4.99 -7.52 24.22
CA LEU A 521 -5.47 -8.63 23.38
C LEU A 521 -5.06 -10.02 23.87
N CYS A 522 -3.88 -10.16 24.46
CA CYS A 522 -3.36 -11.41 25.00
C CYS A 522 -3.74 -11.53 26.48
N GLU A 523 -3.99 -12.74 26.97
CA GLU A 523 -4.35 -12.98 28.38
C GLU A 523 -3.14 -12.87 29.32
N GLU A 524 -1.94 -13.04 28.78
CA GLU A 524 -0.65 -12.91 29.46
C GLU A 524 0.24 -11.90 28.72
N THR A 525 1.35 -11.50 29.36
CA THR A 525 2.38 -10.65 28.73
C THR A 525 2.75 -11.25 27.37
N PRO A 526 2.50 -10.54 26.25
CA PRO A 526 2.51 -11.13 24.93
C PRO A 526 3.93 -11.56 24.55
N ARG A 527 4.08 -12.85 24.23
CA ARG A 527 5.25 -13.41 23.55
C ARG A 527 4.99 -13.39 22.03
N GLU A 528 6.02 -13.60 21.23
CA GLU A 528 5.85 -13.60 19.77
C GLU A 528 4.96 -14.75 19.27
N ASP A 529 4.96 -15.87 19.98
CA ASP A 529 4.16 -17.07 19.76
C ASP A 529 2.77 -17.01 20.39
N SER A 530 2.45 -15.97 21.17
CA SER A 530 1.10 -15.76 21.71
C SER A 530 0.09 -15.68 20.56
N THR A 531 -1.10 -16.26 20.75
CA THR A 531 -2.13 -16.29 19.71
C THR A 531 -3.39 -15.56 20.15
N VAL A 532 -4.12 -15.02 19.18
CA VAL A 532 -5.37 -14.27 19.36
C VAL A 532 -6.44 -14.90 18.48
N SER A 533 -7.62 -15.15 19.05
CA SER A 533 -8.77 -15.69 18.31
C SER A 533 -9.52 -14.58 17.56
N TRP A 534 -10.20 -14.94 16.47
CA TRP A 534 -11.09 -14.02 15.75
C TRP A 534 -12.17 -13.42 16.66
N ASN A 535 -12.72 -14.24 17.57
CA ASN A 535 -13.75 -13.80 18.50
C ASN A 535 -13.22 -12.71 19.43
N LYS A 536 -12.04 -12.90 20.03
CA LYS A 536 -11.41 -11.89 20.89
C LYS A 536 -11.07 -10.60 20.15
N PHE A 537 -10.68 -10.72 18.88
CA PHE A 537 -10.34 -9.57 18.05
C PHE A 537 -11.55 -8.71 17.64
N CYS A 538 -12.67 -9.35 17.26
CA CYS A 538 -13.76 -8.64 16.58
C CYS A 538 -15.18 -8.89 17.14
N LYS A 539 -15.41 -9.91 17.97
CA LYS A 539 -16.75 -10.27 18.50
C LYS A 539 -16.93 -10.01 19.99
N GLU A 540 -15.94 -10.33 20.81
CA GLU A 540 -16.01 -10.18 22.26
C GLU A 540 -15.89 -8.70 22.63
N ASN A 541 -16.81 -8.23 23.48
CA ASN A 541 -16.82 -6.84 23.93
C ASN A 541 -15.79 -6.66 25.06
N LEU A 542 -14.83 -5.77 24.85
CA LEU A 542 -14.01 -5.20 25.92
C LEU A 542 -14.73 -3.94 26.42
N PRO A 543 -14.99 -3.87 27.73
CA PRO A 543 -16.28 -3.67 28.42
C PRO A 543 -17.53 -3.18 27.66
N HIS A 544 -17.45 -2.55 26.49
CA HIS A 544 -18.59 -2.01 25.73
C HIS A 544 -18.54 -2.27 24.21
N VAL A 545 -17.36 -2.45 23.60
CA VAL A 545 -17.21 -2.71 22.16
C VAL A 545 -16.09 -3.71 21.90
N SER A 546 -16.07 -4.36 20.74
CA SER A 546 -14.96 -5.25 20.39
C SER A 546 -13.66 -4.49 20.21
N PHE A 547 -12.53 -5.18 20.42
CA PHE A 547 -11.19 -4.59 20.30
C PHE A 547 -11.04 -3.86 18.97
N TRP A 548 -11.40 -4.52 17.86
CA TRP A 548 -11.24 -3.92 16.55
C TRP A 548 -12.11 -2.67 16.34
N VAL A 549 -13.37 -2.69 16.77
CA VAL A 549 -14.26 -1.52 16.64
C VAL A 549 -13.69 -0.33 17.40
N TRP A 550 -13.15 -0.56 18.61
CA TRP A 550 -12.44 0.47 19.38
C TRP A 550 -11.20 0.97 18.65
N PHE A 551 -10.35 0.06 18.15
CA PHE A 551 -9.12 0.40 17.45
C PHE A 551 -9.38 1.18 16.15
N ASP A 552 -10.39 0.79 15.38
CA ASP A 552 -10.80 1.45 14.14
C ASP A 552 -11.37 2.85 14.41
N ALA A 553 -12.12 3.02 15.50
CA ALA A 553 -12.62 4.33 15.92
C ALA A 553 -11.48 5.28 16.32
N VAL A 554 -10.46 4.75 17.04
CA VAL A 554 -9.24 5.52 17.35
C VAL A 554 -8.51 5.93 16.08
N LEU A 555 -8.34 5.02 15.13
CA LEU A 555 -7.68 5.32 13.85
C LEU A 555 -8.44 6.40 13.06
N THR A 556 -9.76 6.36 13.09
CA THR A 556 -10.62 7.36 12.44
C THR A 556 -10.48 8.72 13.13
N LEU A 557 -10.49 8.76 14.46
CA LEU A 557 -10.24 9.97 15.24
C LEU A 557 -8.89 10.60 14.89
N VAL A 558 -7.85 9.78 14.81
CA VAL A 558 -6.50 10.25 14.46
C VAL A 558 -6.49 10.84 13.07
N LYS A 559 -7.04 10.13 12.09
CA LYS A 559 -7.09 10.59 10.70
C LYS A 559 -7.81 11.93 10.55
N GLU A 560 -8.94 12.10 11.23
CA GLU A 560 -9.83 13.25 11.00
C GLU A 560 -9.44 14.48 11.83
N HIS A 561 -8.90 14.29 13.04
CA HIS A 561 -8.68 15.39 13.99
C HIS A 561 -7.26 15.51 14.55
N LEU A 562 -6.42 14.48 14.46
CA LEU A 562 -5.13 14.45 15.17
C LEU A 562 -3.93 14.11 14.26
N GLU A 563 -4.11 14.07 12.94
CA GLU A 563 -3.11 13.51 12.01
C GLU A 563 -1.74 14.19 12.16
N ASN A 564 -1.72 15.51 12.20
CA ASN A 564 -0.46 16.27 12.27
C ASN A 564 0.27 16.04 13.60
N ILE A 565 -0.41 16.21 14.73
CA ILE A 565 0.20 16.00 16.07
C ILE A 565 0.55 14.52 16.34
N TRP A 566 -0.14 13.59 15.68
CA TRP A 566 0.23 12.17 15.70
C TRP A 566 1.51 11.90 14.90
N ASN A 567 1.63 12.47 13.70
CA ASN A 567 2.78 12.30 12.82
C ASN A 567 4.07 12.83 13.47
N ASP A 568 3.98 13.95 14.18
CA ASP A 568 5.10 14.56 14.90
C ASP A 568 5.40 13.89 16.25
N GLY A 569 4.58 12.91 16.66
CA GLY A 569 4.80 12.11 17.85
C GLY A 569 4.45 12.79 19.17
N HIS A 570 3.68 13.88 19.15
CA HIS A 570 3.18 14.53 20.37
C HIS A 570 2.03 13.78 21.05
N VAL A 571 1.48 12.76 20.40
CA VAL A 571 0.46 11.86 20.97
C VAL A 571 1.11 10.52 21.31
N MET A 572 1.10 10.18 22.61
CA MET A 572 1.58 8.89 23.11
C MET A 572 0.59 7.76 22.74
N GLY A 573 -0.72 8.04 22.80
CA GLY A 573 -1.75 7.19 22.22
C GLY A 573 -2.08 5.96 23.08
N PHE A 574 -1.40 4.84 22.86
CA PHE A 574 -1.73 3.56 23.50
C PHE A 574 -0.91 3.34 24.77
N VAL A 575 -1.47 3.75 25.91
CA VAL A 575 -0.81 3.67 27.23
C VAL A 575 -1.83 3.24 28.27
N SER A 576 -1.49 2.25 29.10
CA SER A 576 -2.35 1.83 30.21
C SER A 576 -2.29 2.83 31.36
N ARG A 577 -3.37 2.95 32.15
CA ARG A 577 -3.43 3.85 33.32
C ARG A 577 -2.26 3.64 34.29
N LYS A 578 -1.89 2.38 34.54
CA LYS A 578 -0.76 2.01 35.41
C LYS A 578 0.59 2.51 34.86
N LYS A 579 0.79 2.41 33.54
CA LYS A 579 2.02 2.87 32.90
C LYS A 579 2.07 4.40 32.86
N GLU A 580 0.96 5.04 32.52
CA GLU A 580 0.77 6.50 32.58
C GLU A 580 1.14 7.06 33.97
N GLU A 581 0.62 6.48 35.04
CA GLU A 581 0.95 6.88 36.42
C GLU A 581 2.44 6.72 36.72
N THR A 582 3.04 5.62 36.26
CA THR A 582 4.47 5.36 36.44
C THR A 582 5.34 6.38 35.70
N LEU A 583 4.91 6.83 34.51
CA LEU A 583 5.63 7.82 33.71
C LEU A 583 5.52 9.22 34.32
N LEU A 584 4.34 9.60 34.82
CA LEU A 584 4.08 10.95 35.29
C LEU A 584 4.50 11.22 36.74
N LYS A 585 4.50 10.21 37.63
CA LYS A 585 4.75 10.42 39.07
C LYS A 585 6.09 11.11 39.41
N ALA A 586 7.10 10.93 38.56
CA ALA A 586 8.45 11.46 38.76
C ALA A 586 8.70 12.77 37.99
N GLU A 587 7.71 13.24 37.22
CA GLU A 587 7.83 14.44 36.40
C GLU A 587 7.40 15.70 37.17
N MET A 588 7.79 16.85 36.64
CA MET A 588 7.44 18.14 37.22
C MET A 588 5.93 18.43 37.15
N SER A 589 5.43 19.23 38.10
CA SER A 589 4.02 19.64 38.15
C SER A 589 3.60 20.34 36.85
N GLY A 590 2.51 19.89 36.25
CA GLY A 590 2.00 20.36 34.96
C GLY A 590 2.54 19.62 33.74
N THR A 591 3.36 18.57 33.91
CA THR A 591 3.69 17.64 32.83
C THR A 591 2.48 16.77 32.51
N PHE A 592 2.12 16.70 31.23
CA PHE A 592 0.96 15.99 30.73
C PHE A 592 1.28 15.07 29.56
N LEU A 593 0.44 14.06 29.35
CA LEU A 593 0.48 13.20 28.17
C LEU A 593 -0.91 13.02 27.56
N LEU A 594 -0.92 12.67 26.27
CA LEU A 594 -2.13 12.43 25.49
C LEU A 594 -2.25 10.93 25.19
N ARG A 595 -3.37 10.33 25.61
CA ARG A 595 -3.67 8.91 25.35
C ARG A 595 -5.10 8.70 24.87
N PHE A 596 -5.31 7.61 24.14
CA PHE A 596 -6.64 7.19 23.73
C PHE A 596 -7.40 6.58 24.92
N SER A 597 -8.69 6.85 24.97
CA SER A 597 -9.56 6.30 26.00
C SER A 597 -9.82 4.81 25.74
N GLU A 598 -9.66 3.99 26.77
CA GLU A 598 -10.01 2.56 26.71
C GLU A 598 -11.50 2.30 26.97
N THR A 599 -12.22 3.29 27.51
CA THR A 599 -13.65 3.18 27.88
C THR A 599 -14.56 3.90 26.89
N VAL A 600 -14.12 5.04 26.35
CA VAL A 600 -14.86 5.83 25.37
C VAL A 600 -14.29 5.54 23.98
N CYS A 601 -15.11 4.91 23.14
CA CYS A 601 -14.74 4.56 21.77
C CYS A 601 -14.42 5.82 20.94
N GLY A 602 -13.25 5.87 20.30
CA GLY A 602 -12.83 7.04 19.53
C GLY A 602 -12.62 8.30 20.38
N GLY A 603 -12.23 8.15 21.65
CA GLY A 603 -11.94 9.27 22.54
C GLY A 603 -10.43 9.46 22.80
N ILE A 604 -9.99 10.72 22.95
CA ILE A 604 -8.65 11.10 23.43
C ILE A 604 -8.76 11.86 24.76
N THR A 605 -7.89 11.55 25.72
CA THR A 605 -7.84 12.22 27.02
C THR A 605 -6.45 12.80 27.28
N CYS A 606 -6.43 13.85 28.08
CA CYS A 606 -5.22 14.50 28.56
C CYS A 606 -5.10 14.22 30.06
N THR A 607 -3.94 13.71 30.47
CA THR A 607 -3.63 13.40 31.86
C THR A 607 -2.38 14.16 32.29
N TRP A 608 -2.41 14.79 33.45
CA TRP A 608 -1.28 15.54 34.01
C TRP A 608 -1.02 15.21 35.47
N VAL A 609 0.21 15.48 35.92
CA VAL A 609 0.62 15.37 37.32
C VAL A 609 0.61 16.74 38.00
N GLU A 610 0.13 16.78 39.23
CA GLU A 610 0.26 17.90 40.16
C GLU A 610 1.11 17.44 41.35
N GLN A 611 2.31 18.01 41.49
CA GLN A 611 3.15 17.78 42.66
C GLN A 611 2.67 18.69 43.80
N LYS A 612 2.51 18.13 45.00
CA LYS A 612 2.14 18.86 46.22
C LYS A 612 3.38 19.18 47.05
N ASP A 613 3.29 20.19 47.91
CA ASP A 613 4.40 20.66 48.75
C ASP A 613 4.90 19.60 49.74
N ASP A 614 4.07 18.61 50.07
CA ASP A 614 4.40 17.48 50.95
C ASP A 614 5.17 16.35 50.24
N GLY A 615 5.50 16.51 48.96
CA GLY A 615 6.17 15.51 48.12
C GLY A 615 5.25 14.39 47.63
N SER A 616 3.95 14.47 47.92
CA SER A 616 2.94 13.61 47.29
C SER A 616 2.52 14.18 45.93
N TYR A 617 1.90 13.34 45.10
CA TYR A 617 1.44 13.73 43.77
C TYR A 617 -0.02 13.36 43.57
N SER A 618 -0.72 14.12 42.73
CA SER A 618 -2.04 13.75 42.22
C SER A 618 -2.02 13.71 40.70
N ILE A 619 -2.62 12.67 40.13
CA ILE A 619 -2.80 12.53 38.68
C ILE A 619 -4.24 12.85 38.34
N ARG A 620 -4.44 13.76 37.40
CA ARG A 620 -5.76 14.18 36.94
C ARG A 620 -5.91 13.91 35.45
N SER A 621 -7.08 13.47 35.03
CA SER A 621 -7.42 13.26 33.63
C SER A 621 -8.70 14.02 33.28
N VAL A 622 -8.74 14.63 32.10
CA VAL A 622 -9.99 15.19 31.57
C VAL A 622 -10.89 14.06 31.05
N GLN A 623 -12.21 14.26 31.10
CA GLN A 623 -13.14 13.41 30.35
C GLN A 623 -12.69 13.31 28.87
N PRO A 624 -12.72 12.11 28.26
CA PRO A 624 -12.24 11.95 26.89
C PRO A 624 -13.02 12.80 25.88
N TYR A 625 -12.30 13.52 25.03
CA TYR A 625 -12.83 14.24 23.89
C TYR A 625 -13.03 13.28 22.72
N THR A 626 -14.21 13.30 22.12
CA THR A 626 -14.57 12.52 20.93
C THR A 626 -14.58 13.41 19.70
N MET A 627 -14.89 12.85 18.54
CA MET A 627 -15.12 13.62 17.30
C MET A 627 -16.16 14.72 17.47
N LYS A 628 -17.16 14.55 18.34
CA LYS A 628 -18.20 15.56 18.56
C LYS A 628 -17.62 16.85 19.11
N GLU A 629 -16.77 16.75 20.13
CA GLU A 629 -16.10 17.91 20.73
C GLU A 629 -15.01 18.46 19.79
N LEU A 630 -14.22 17.58 19.18
CA LEU A 630 -13.08 17.97 18.34
C LEU A 630 -13.48 18.54 16.97
N SER A 631 -14.71 18.32 16.53
CA SER A 631 -15.29 19.02 15.37
C SER A 631 -15.62 20.48 15.67
N CYS A 632 -15.85 20.82 16.96
CA CYS A 632 -16.17 22.18 17.39
C CYS A 632 -14.92 22.98 17.74
N ILE A 633 -13.95 22.36 18.44
CA ILE A 633 -12.71 23.01 18.86
C ILE A 633 -11.56 22.01 18.67
N PRO A 634 -10.53 22.33 17.86
CA PRO A 634 -9.36 21.46 17.70
C PRO A 634 -8.66 21.17 19.02
N LEU A 635 -8.13 19.95 19.17
CA LEU A 635 -7.45 19.54 20.42
C LEU A 635 -6.30 20.48 20.80
N THR A 636 -5.60 21.03 19.82
CA THR A 636 -4.48 21.96 20.04
C THR A 636 -4.95 23.28 20.67
N GLU A 637 -6.11 23.79 20.26
CA GLU A 637 -6.75 24.97 20.86
C GLU A 637 -7.35 24.67 22.24
N ILE A 638 -7.83 23.44 22.46
CA ILE A 638 -8.23 22.98 23.80
C ILE A 638 -7.00 23.00 24.72
N ILE A 639 -5.91 22.36 24.34
CA ILE A 639 -4.66 22.31 25.13
C ILE A 639 -4.12 23.72 25.43
N ARG A 640 -4.16 24.61 24.42
CA ARG A 640 -3.72 26.00 24.55
C ARG A 640 -4.51 26.76 25.61
N ASN A 641 -5.84 26.68 25.55
CA ASN A 641 -6.76 27.56 26.27
C ASN A 641 -7.51 26.87 27.42
N TYR A 642 -7.15 25.63 27.78
CA TYR A 642 -7.77 24.89 28.89
C TYR A 642 -7.62 25.66 30.20
N GLN A 643 -8.71 25.77 30.96
CA GLN A 643 -8.72 26.44 32.26
C GLN A 643 -9.29 25.51 33.33
N LEU A 644 -8.58 25.41 34.44
CA LEU A 644 -9.04 24.75 35.65
C LEU A 644 -9.29 25.81 36.72
N LEU A 645 -10.51 25.85 37.27
CA LEU A 645 -10.86 26.72 38.38
C LEU A 645 -10.38 26.09 39.69
N VAL A 646 -9.43 26.74 40.34
CA VAL A 646 -8.82 26.35 41.62
C VAL A 646 -9.55 27.04 42.79
N ASP A 647 -9.27 26.62 44.04
CA ASP A 647 -9.95 27.02 45.29
C ASP A 647 -10.05 28.54 45.57
N GLU A 648 -9.42 29.39 44.74
CA GLU A 648 -9.50 30.86 44.76
C GLU A 648 -10.25 31.47 43.54
N ASN A 649 -10.94 30.68 42.72
CA ASN A 649 -11.59 31.09 41.45
C ASN A 649 -10.65 31.73 40.41
N ILE A 650 -9.33 31.53 40.53
CA ILE A 650 -8.36 31.97 39.54
C ILE A 650 -8.25 30.86 38.47
N PRO A 651 -8.63 31.12 37.20
CA PRO A 651 -8.50 30.13 36.14
C PRO A 651 -7.03 30.00 35.72
N GLU A 652 -6.46 28.82 35.94
CA GLU A 652 -5.10 28.50 35.50
C GLU A 652 -5.11 27.36 34.48
N ASN A 653 -4.15 27.37 33.55
CA ASN A 653 -3.94 26.23 32.66
C ASN A 653 -2.94 25.25 33.32
N PRO A 654 -3.37 24.07 33.78
CA PRO A 654 -2.48 23.09 34.40
C PRO A 654 -1.52 22.44 33.40
N LEU A 655 -1.79 22.54 32.09
CA LEU A 655 -1.01 21.91 31.03
C LEU A 655 0.19 22.80 30.67
N LYS A 656 1.38 22.41 31.14
CA LYS A 656 2.62 23.21 30.99
C LYS A 656 3.64 22.52 30.09
N TYR A 657 3.86 21.23 30.28
CA TYR A 657 4.88 20.46 29.54
C TYR A 657 4.27 19.18 28.96
N CYS A 658 4.45 18.94 27.68
CA CYS A 658 4.16 17.64 27.07
C CYS A 658 5.28 16.66 27.44
N TYR A 659 4.92 15.45 27.87
CA TYR A 659 5.88 14.40 28.21
C TYR A 659 6.87 14.15 27.04
N PRO A 660 8.18 13.96 27.31
CA PRO A 660 8.78 13.88 28.64
C PRO A 660 8.94 15.23 29.34
N ASN A 661 9.40 16.28 28.65
CA ASN A 661 9.59 17.62 29.24
C ASN A 661 9.66 18.72 28.14
N ILE A 662 8.71 18.68 27.20
CA ILE A 662 8.65 19.62 26.08
C ILE A 662 7.68 20.75 26.45
N PRO A 663 8.07 22.04 26.44
CA PRO A 663 7.14 23.13 26.66
C PRO A 663 5.90 23.04 25.76
N LYS A 664 4.71 23.26 26.33
CA LYS A 664 3.43 23.14 25.60
C LYS A 664 3.45 23.90 24.26
N ASP A 665 3.90 25.15 24.28
CA ASP A 665 3.89 26.02 23.10
C ASP A 665 4.98 25.63 22.08
N GLU A 666 6.01 24.88 22.48
CA GLU A 666 6.98 24.29 21.56
C GLU A 666 6.37 23.09 20.83
N ALA A 667 5.67 22.22 21.55
CA ALA A 667 5.03 21.03 20.97
C ALA A 667 3.79 21.36 20.12
N PHE A 668 2.94 22.28 20.58
CA PHE A 668 1.64 22.54 19.95
C PHE A 668 1.53 23.89 19.26
N GLY A 669 2.48 24.81 19.49
CA GLY A 669 2.51 26.15 18.90
C GLY A 669 2.37 26.20 17.37
N PRO A 670 3.06 25.32 16.60
CA PRO A 670 2.91 25.25 15.14
C PRO A 670 1.48 24.96 14.67
N TYR A 671 0.64 24.40 15.54
CA TYR A 671 -0.72 23.97 15.25
C TYR A 671 -1.80 24.89 15.82
N TYR A 672 -1.39 25.99 16.47
CA TYR A 672 -2.33 26.98 16.92
C TYR A 672 -2.88 27.74 15.73
N GLU A 673 -4.18 27.99 15.75
CA GLU A 673 -4.82 28.78 14.71
C GLU A 673 -4.18 30.18 14.72
N GLN A 674 -3.50 30.52 13.64
CA GLN A 674 -3.01 31.88 13.44
C GLN A 674 -4.24 32.77 13.30
N LYS A 675 -4.24 33.90 14.02
CA LYS A 675 -5.34 34.88 13.95
C LYS A 675 -5.69 35.11 12.47
N PRO A 676 -6.97 34.99 12.04
CA PRO A 676 -7.34 35.49 10.73
C PRO A 676 -6.92 36.96 10.67
N GLU A 677 -6.11 37.33 9.68
CA GLU A 677 -5.92 38.74 9.32
C GLU A 677 -7.30 39.32 9.09
N LEU A 678 -7.71 40.17 10.02
CA LEU A 678 -9.05 40.70 10.12
C LEU A 678 -9.37 41.45 8.83
N THR A 679 -10.30 40.91 8.04
CA THR A 679 -11.07 41.76 7.14
C THR A 679 -11.86 42.70 8.07
N LEU A 680 -11.49 43.99 8.05
CA LEU A 680 -12.02 45.15 8.78
C LEU A 680 -13.55 45.39 8.66
N LYS A 681 -14.39 44.38 8.42
CA LYS A 681 -15.79 44.56 8.00
C LYS A 681 -16.81 44.66 9.12
N TYR A 682 -16.50 44.33 10.38
CA TYR A 682 -17.51 44.35 11.45
C TYR A 682 -16.94 44.78 12.82
N GLU A 683 -16.58 46.05 12.97
CA GLU A 683 -16.14 46.65 14.27
C GLU A 683 -17.27 46.83 15.30
N LYS A 684 -18.54 46.56 14.93
CA LYS A 684 -19.71 46.81 15.78
C LYS A 684 -20.12 45.65 16.70
N TYR A 685 -19.54 44.46 16.55
CA TYR A 685 -19.89 43.27 17.35
C TYR A 685 -18.69 42.74 18.12
N LEU A 686 -18.94 42.32 19.37
CA LEU A 686 -17.92 41.66 20.18
C LEU A 686 -17.59 40.28 19.60
N GLN A 687 -16.29 40.02 19.42
CA GLN A 687 -15.81 38.71 19.02
C GLN A 687 -15.88 37.75 20.22
N ARG A 688 -16.30 36.51 19.97
CA ARG A 688 -16.38 35.45 20.98
C ARG A 688 -15.52 34.26 20.58
N LYS A 689 -14.86 33.63 21.54
CA LYS A 689 -14.13 32.37 21.39
C LYS A 689 -14.58 31.39 22.47
N LEU A 690 -14.86 30.15 22.08
CA LEU A 690 -15.19 29.09 23.02
C LEU A 690 -13.89 28.59 23.67
N ILE A 691 -13.91 28.42 24.99
CA ILE A 691 -12.84 27.82 25.78
C ILE A 691 -13.43 26.74 26.68
N ILE A 692 -12.62 25.72 27.00
CA ILE A 692 -13.03 24.63 27.89
C ILE A 692 -12.56 24.95 29.30
N VAL A 693 -13.51 24.95 30.24
CA VAL A 693 -13.26 25.23 31.66
C VAL A 693 -13.76 24.06 32.49
N SER A 694 -12.95 23.59 33.44
CA SER A 694 -13.34 22.57 34.43
C SER A 694 -13.27 23.14 35.85
N THR A 695 -14.16 22.70 36.73
CA THR A 695 -14.20 23.08 38.15
C THR A 695 -13.69 21.94 39.03
N ARG A 696 -12.88 22.23 40.05
CA ARG A 696 -12.57 21.25 41.10
C ARG A 696 -13.85 20.95 41.90
N GLN A 697 -14.19 19.67 42.10
CA GLN A 697 -15.19 19.28 43.08
C GLN A 697 -14.55 19.31 44.47
N VAL A 698 -15.16 20.02 45.42
CA VAL A 698 -14.64 20.27 46.77
C VAL A 698 -14.57 19.00 47.63
N ASP A 699 -15.26 17.93 47.24
CA ASP A 699 -15.36 16.68 48.02
C ASP A 699 -14.21 15.66 47.80
N GLU A 700 -13.24 15.93 46.90
CA GLU A 700 -12.08 15.03 46.68
C GLU A 700 -11.01 15.10 47.78
N LEU A 701 -11.12 16.02 48.73
CA LEU A 701 -10.18 16.14 49.86
C LEU A 701 -10.35 15.05 50.93
N GLU A 702 -11.45 14.28 50.92
CA GLU A 702 -11.72 13.26 51.96
C GLU A 702 -11.51 11.79 51.54
N SER A 703 -11.26 11.47 50.26
CA SER A 703 -11.12 10.06 49.83
C SER A 703 -9.69 9.51 49.88
N ASN A 704 -8.92 9.85 50.92
CA ASN A 704 -7.61 9.24 51.23
C ASN A 704 -7.73 8.06 52.20
N LEU A 705 -8.76 7.23 52.05
CA LEU A 705 -8.87 5.94 52.74
C LEU A 705 -9.15 4.83 51.73
N SER A 706 -8.37 3.76 51.85
CA SER A 706 -8.22 2.55 51.03
C SER A 706 -9.42 2.06 50.19
N PRO A 707 -9.17 1.37 49.05
CA PRO A 707 -10.23 0.82 48.23
C PRO A 707 -10.90 -0.36 48.94
N ARG A 708 -12.08 -0.14 49.53
CA ARG A 708 -13.02 -1.23 49.80
C ARG A 708 -13.83 -1.50 48.54
N MET A 709 -13.72 -2.74 48.07
CA MET A 709 -14.67 -3.32 47.13
C MET A 709 -16.08 -3.19 47.70
N SER A 710 -16.96 -2.54 46.96
CA SER A 710 -18.40 -2.71 47.07
C SER A 710 -18.94 -2.87 45.66
N GLU A 711 -19.22 -4.12 45.30
CA GLU A 711 -20.26 -4.48 44.35
C GLU A 711 -21.54 -3.73 44.75
N ASN A 712 -22.08 -2.92 43.86
CA ASN A 712 -23.52 -2.71 43.77
C ASN A 712 -23.89 -2.36 42.33
N ASN A 713 -24.70 -3.26 41.79
CA ASN A 713 -25.44 -3.11 40.55
C ASN A 713 -26.37 -1.89 40.67
N ASP A 714 -26.22 -0.94 39.78
CA ASP A 714 -27.37 -0.19 39.26
C ASP A 714 -27.33 -0.28 37.74
N MET A 715 -28.05 -1.29 37.26
CA MET A 715 -28.58 -1.37 35.90
C MET A 715 -29.60 -0.24 35.72
N ASP A 716 -29.44 0.58 34.70
CA ASP A 716 -30.34 0.64 33.54
C ASP A 716 -30.15 1.94 32.74
N GLU A 717 -30.41 1.83 31.42
CA GLU A 717 -30.56 2.91 30.42
C GLU A 717 -29.32 3.53 29.76
N TRP A 718 -28.54 2.73 29.02
CA TRP A 718 -27.83 3.25 27.83
C TRP A 718 -27.86 2.23 26.69
N ASN A 719 -29.05 2.05 26.08
CA ASN A 719 -29.16 1.39 24.78
C ASN A 719 -28.81 2.42 23.68
N CYS A 720 -27.65 2.26 23.05
CA CYS A 720 -27.27 3.05 21.88
C CYS A 720 -27.76 2.34 20.62
N THR A 721 -29.02 2.57 20.22
CA THR A 721 -29.48 2.34 18.85
C THR A 721 -28.99 3.50 17.97
N ILE A 722 -28.20 3.18 16.95
CA ILE A 722 -27.88 4.13 15.87
C ILE A 722 -29.10 4.17 14.94
N ASP A 723 -30.03 5.06 15.23
CA ASP A 723 -31.13 5.42 14.33
C ASP A 723 -30.87 6.79 13.68
N ASP A 724 -31.15 6.87 12.38
CA ASP A 724 -31.02 8.05 11.49
C ASP A 724 -32.14 9.11 11.73
N GLU A 725 -32.80 9.12 12.88
CA GLU A 725 -33.85 10.08 13.22
C GLU A 725 -33.56 10.77 14.57
N CYS A 726 -32.52 11.59 14.61
CA CYS A 726 -32.32 12.54 15.71
C CYS A 726 -31.68 13.85 15.21
N LEU A 727 -32.30 14.43 14.17
CA LEU A 727 -32.08 15.84 13.77
C LEU A 727 -33.07 16.81 14.45
N ALA A 728 -33.79 16.37 15.48
CA ALA A 728 -34.81 17.18 16.17
C ALA A 728 -34.66 17.24 17.71
N GLY A 729 -33.47 16.90 18.24
CA GLY A 729 -33.22 16.79 19.69
C GLY A 729 -32.31 17.87 20.29
N ILE A 730 -31.97 18.93 19.55
CA ILE A 730 -31.34 20.15 20.09
C ILE A 730 -32.09 21.37 19.52
N ALA A 731 -33.40 21.39 19.73
CA ALA A 731 -34.21 22.57 19.59
C ALA A 731 -34.94 22.76 20.93
N MET A 732 -34.23 23.32 21.91
CA MET A 732 -34.77 24.15 22.99
C MET A 732 -33.64 24.51 23.98
N ASN A 733 -32.89 25.56 23.63
CA ASN A 733 -32.72 26.70 24.55
C ASN A 733 -32.22 27.96 23.79
N ILE A 734 -32.75 28.20 22.58
CA ILE A 734 -32.55 29.45 21.82
C ILE A 734 -33.88 30.18 21.56
N ASP A 735 -35.02 29.67 22.05
CA ASP A 735 -36.33 30.31 21.87
C ASP A 735 -36.73 31.32 22.98
N ASN A 736 -35.85 31.63 23.93
CA ASN A 736 -36.09 32.68 24.93
C ASN A 736 -35.37 34.02 24.64
N ILE A 737 -34.78 34.21 23.45
CA ILE A 737 -34.21 35.51 23.03
C ILE A 737 -34.69 35.93 21.63
N MET A 738 -35.93 35.62 21.25
CA MET A 738 -36.60 36.28 20.13
C MET A 738 -38.12 36.35 20.33
N ILE A 739 -38.58 37.27 21.17
CA ILE A 739 -39.91 37.90 21.03
C ILE A 739 -39.73 39.41 21.26
N ASN A 740 -40.36 40.21 20.41
CA ASN A 740 -40.35 41.68 20.28
C ASN A 740 -39.28 42.28 19.34
N ALA A 741 -39.31 41.86 18.08
CA ALA A 741 -38.93 42.73 16.97
C ALA A 741 -40.18 43.48 16.46
N GLU A 742 -40.72 44.39 17.26
CA GLU A 742 -41.64 45.44 16.81
C GLU A 742 -41.52 46.59 17.82
N SER A 743 -41.34 47.82 17.32
CA SER A 743 -41.13 49.09 18.02
C SER A 743 -39.74 49.37 18.65
N ASP A 744 -38.82 49.90 17.83
CA ASP A 744 -37.74 50.78 18.31
C ASP A 744 -37.96 52.21 17.73
N PRO A 745 -38.29 53.22 18.56
CA PRO A 745 -38.68 54.55 18.11
C PRO A 745 -37.54 55.57 18.26
N MET A 746 -36.42 55.46 17.54
CA MET A 746 -35.37 56.47 17.62
C MET A 746 -34.62 56.71 16.29
N LEU A 747 -35.32 57.18 15.27
CA LEU A 747 -34.72 58.02 14.21
C LEU A 747 -35.76 59.04 13.70
N PRO A 748 -35.46 60.36 13.69
CA PRO A 748 -36.34 61.34 13.08
C PRO A 748 -36.25 61.20 11.55
N VAL A 749 -37.40 60.89 10.95
CA VAL A 749 -37.62 60.96 9.50
C VAL A 749 -37.76 62.44 9.13
N SER A 750 -36.81 63.00 8.40
CA SER A 750 -37.03 64.24 7.65
C SER A 750 -37.81 63.91 6.38
N PRO A 751 -38.92 64.63 6.05
CA PRO A 751 -39.65 64.40 4.82
C PRO A 751 -39.09 65.26 3.68
N VAL A 752 -38.90 64.61 2.53
CA VAL A 752 -39.19 65.02 1.15
C VAL A 752 -38.83 66.45 0.70
N ASP A 753 -37.89 66.54 -0.24
CA ASP A 753 -38.17 66.86 -1.67
C ASP A 753 -37.09 66.23 -2.58
#